data_AF-A0A389M5C1-F1
#
_entry.id   AF-A0A389M5C1-F1
#
_cell.length_a   1.000
_cell.length_b   1.000
_cell.length_c   1.000
_cell.angle_alpha   90.00
_cell.angle_beta   90.00
_cell.angle_gamma   90.00
#
_symmetry.space_group_name_H-M   'P 1'
#
loop_
_entity.id
_entity.type
_entity.pdbx_description
1 polymer ?
#
loop_
_entity_poly.entity_id
_entity_poly.type
_entity_poly.pdbx_seq_one_letter_code
_entity_poly.pdbx_strand_id
1 'polypeptide(L)'
;MTDNIIKALANISTSSNNTQSSSTVGSGTSIKLGMEFCAEAKISSKKVSLNIAGIGDIAMPLKQKQIKEMLKISNEAKFGLREQTLLDKTIRNTQEIHADQLDVQYDEEVLEQMLLKIRDSLNLPKHSRLIPHLHNLLIYREGQFFKPHQDSEKVPRMIATMVVVLPSAHIGGALLVHHGKLSREFTSENLAEKNIKVAAFYADCPHEVLEVTKGYRVALTYNLSLSSDQETEIDTKQEPNFIQNLELNSSIKSYFSIPKDQQENDHMLVYLLDHAYTEHSLRWDLLKGKDHMIAHALLGAANTLNLVPHLALAEIYQAWEVEEEYDYDNYKSNNSDGSDISDLKPIEMIDEQLTLEYWVDDTNKVANYAKCDVNEEQVCSSIDSDKDHLINYEYEGWMGNYGSTLDYWYRRAAIVLWEHSTEISMQFNLNYAESLAKLLALTSQKGHASAVTNVLDQADDYLFSCDKSDEQHLKWFMQIAVYIEDEVRAQSLLDHFSIRGLDASCACELLLLEKSYSIEFMDKIINSLIKNDTPHSSYFTNDCEDKMLCDSAAFVRAALKSGLAKSIVRNILDYHINTFIENGIKSSNIMSLLNKSNFKHRSNEFTALIWSCHALGDLDLATKVIAHTVEHPNVYQASDLVALVLELQKETDNDLSIAYSALYAHVKEMITQEFKQGLRSKKDYSIFIPSSDKQKFSKCKLSQIAMEFAQSPTEIQKVWGIAKDDRQLVESCITRLGIAVCCEVIKQGSPHKLVMTKSDNIYKESKQRFDLISTYNQLFQ
;
A
#
# COMPACT_ATOMS: atom_id res chain seq x y z
N MET A 1 7.34 19.76 18.51
CA MET A 1 6.21 20.20 19.37
C MET A 1 5.47 19.03 19.99
N THR A 2 5.36 17.92 19.25
CA THR A 2 5.07 16.56 19.74
C THR A 2 5.74 16.24 21.08
N ASP A 3 7.02 16.62 21.28
CA ASP A 3 7.72 16.51 22.57
C ASP A 3 6.99 17.09 23.79
N ASN A 4 6.30 18.23 23.63
CA ASN A 4 5.56 18.85 24.74
C ASN A 4 4.30 18.05 25.08
N ILE A 5 3.67 17.46 24.07
CA ILE A 5 2.52 16.56 24.23
C ILE A 5 2.98 15.28 24.95
N ILE A 6 4.10 14.68 24.51
CA ILE A 6 4.69 13.50 25.15
C ILE A 6 5.02 13.78 26.62
N LYS A 7 5.64 14.93 26.93
CA LYS A 7 5.93 15.34 28.32
C LYS A 7 4.66 15.51 29.17
N ALA A 8 3.63 16.16 28.63
CA ALA A 8 2.36 16.35 29.34
C ALA A 8 1.67 15.01 29.63
N LEU A 9 1.71 14.05 28.69
CA LEU A 9 1.16 12.70 28.86
C LEU A 9 1.97 11.87 29.87
N ALA A 10 3.30 12.00 29.89
CA ALA A 10 4.14 11.34 30.89
C ALA A 10 3.82 11.80 32.32
N ASN A 11 3.48 13.08 32.52
CA ASN A 11 3.06 13.62 33.82
C ASN A 11 1.72 13.06 34.31
N ILE A 12 0.79 12.72 33.40
CA ILE A 12 -0.50 12.09 33.75
C ILE A 12 -0.31 10.67 34.26
N SER A 13 0.58 9.92 33.60
CA SER A 13 0.91 8.54 33.97
C SER A 13 1.56 8.48 35.37
N THR A 14 2.33 9.49 35.76
CA THR A 14 3.07 9.51 37.04
C THR A 14 2.29 10.11 38.22
N SER A 15 1.40 11.08 37.99
CA SER A 15 0.63 11.77 39.05
C SER A 15 -0.51 10.94 39.64
N SER A 16 -1.07 10.01 38.85
CA SER A 16 -2.05 9.01 39.28
C SER A 16 -1.51 8.08 40.37
N ASN A 17 -0.18 7.93 40.44
CA ASN A 17 0.51 7.06 41.41
C ASN A 17 0.76 7.71 42.79
N ASN A 18 0.54 9.03 42.95
CA ASN A 18 0.91 9.77 44.18
C ASN A 18 -0.26 10.34 45.01
N THR A 19 -1.52 10.17 44.59
CA THR A 19 -2.67 10.85 45.25
C THR A 19 -3.45 10.02 46.27
N GLN A 20 -2.91 8.91 46.79
CA GLN A 20 -3.52 8.18 47.92
C GLN A 20 -2.50 7.76 48.99
N SER A 21 -2.03 8.73 49.78
CA SER A 21 -1.41 8.42 51.08
C SER A 21 -1.75 9.48 52.12
N SER A 22 -3.01 9.52 52.57
CA SER A 22 -3.37 10.17 53.84
C SER A 22 -4.72 9.65 54.38
N SER A 23 -4.69 8.55 55.13
CA SER A 23 -5.33 8.45 56.47
C SER A 23 -5.33 7.03 57.05
N THR A 24 -4.80 6.96 58.28
CA THR A 24 -5.07 6.00 59.38
C THR A 24 -4.55 4.56 59.35
N VAL A 25 -3.77 4.30 60.40
CA VAL A 25 -3.06 3.09 60.86
C VAL A 25 -3.95 1.86 61.06
N GLY A 26 -3.50 0.71 60.53
CA GLY A 26 -3.96 -0.65 60.85
C GLY A 26 -3.01 -1.69 60.22
N SER A 27 -2.59 -2.69 60.98
CA SER A 27 -1.39 -3.51 60.77
C SER A 27 -1.33 -4.36 59.49
N GLY A 28 -0.20 -4.30 58.80
CA GLY A 28 0.49 -5.49 58.30
C GLY A 28 0.04 -6.09 56.96
N THR A 29 0.15 -5.34 55.87
CA THR A 29 0.41 -5.91 54.54
C THR A 29 1.26 -4.91 53.76
N SER A 30 2.53 -5.22 53.52
CA SER A 30 3.40 -4.38 52.71
C SER A 30 2.88 -4.37 51.27
N ILE A 31 2.30 -3.24 50.86
CA ILE A 31 1.87 -2.98 49.50
C ILE A 31 3.14 -2.76 48.67
N LYS A 32 3.55 -3.76 47.87
CA LYS A 32 4.46 -3.51 46.75
C LYS A 32 3.64 -2.77 45.68
N LEU A 33 4.00 -1.52 45.40
CA LEU A 33 3.52 -0.74 44.24
C LEU A 33 3.51 -1.64 42.99
N GLY A 34 2.35 -1.79 42.37
CA GLY A 34 2.13 -2.70 41.24
C GLY A 34 2.82 -2.20 39.97
N MET A 35 3.40 -3.12 39.21
CA MET A 35 3.87 -2.86 37.85
C MET A 35 2.66 -3.01 36.91
N GLU A 36 2.43 -2.03 36.05
CA GLU A 36 1.14 -1.79 35.36
C GLU A 36 0.75 -2.83 34.28
N PHE A 37 1.53 -3.90 34.09
CA PHE A 37 1.29 -4.94 33.07
C PHE A 37 1.06 -6.35 33.63
N CYS A 38 1.19 -6.54 34.96
CA CYS A 38 0.99 -7.84 35.58
C CYS A 38 0.60 -7.76 37.07
N ALA A 39 0.00 -8.84 37.59
CA ALA A 39 -0.55 -8.94 38.94
C ALA A 39 -0.15 -10.25 39.62
N GLU A 40 0.05 -10.21 40.94
CA GLU A 40 0.27 -11.41 41.77
C GLU A 40 -0.76 -11.50 42.91
N ALA A 41 -1.32 -12.68 43.10
CA ALA A 41 -2.19 -12.99 44.23
C ALA A 41 -1.86 -14.36 44.83
N LYS A 42 -2.34 -14.59 46.07
CA LYS A 42 -2.20 -15.84 46.78
C LYS A 42 -3.53 -16.19 47.41
N ILE A 43 -3.99 -17.42 47.20
CA ILE A 43 -5.25 -17.90 47.76
C ILE A 43 -5.00 -19.20 48.54
N SER A 44 -5.84 -19.44 49.55
CA SER A 44 -5.78 -20.68 50.31
C SER A 44 -6.24 -21.85 49.45
N SER A 45 -5.50 -22.96 49.49
CA SER A 45 -5.88 -24.20 48.81
C SER A 45 -7.23 -24.78 49.24
N LYS A 46 -7.74 -24.39 50.42
CA LYS A 46 -9.08 -24.78 50.92
C LYS A 46 -10.24 -24.06 50.23
N LYS A 47 -9.95 -23.02 49.46
CA LYS A 47 -10.94 -22.16 48.79
C LYS A 47 -11.12 -22.51 47.32
N VAL A 48 -10.52 -23.62 46.87
CA VAL A 48 -10.60 -24.12 45.50
C VAL A 48 -10.85 -25.62 45.55
N SER A 49 -11.86 -26.09 44.83
CA SER A 49 -12.07 -27.51 44.54
C SER A 49 -11.84 -27.78 43.06
N LEU A 50 -11.24 -28.93 42.78
CA LEU A 50 -10.95 -29.40 41.43
C LEU A 50 -11.45 -30.84 41.31
N ASN A 51 -12.33 -31.07 40.35
CA ASN A 51 -12.73 -32.39 39.91
C ASN A 51 -12.26 -32.59 38.46
N ILE A 52 -11.74 -33.78 38.16
CA ILE A 52 -11.28 -34.12 36.81
C ILE A 52 -12.03 -35.34 36.32
N ALA A 53 -12.61 -35.25 35.12
CA ALA A 53 -13.30 -36.35 34.47
C ALA A 53 -12.39 -37.60 34.40
N GLY A 54 -12.88 -38.74 34.87
CA GLY A 54 -12.13 -40.00 34.92
C GLY A 54 -11.21 -40.19 36.13
N ILE A 55 -11.00 -39.17 36.97
CA ILE A 55 -10.24 -39.27 38.24
C ILE A 55 -11.13 -38.98 39.45
N GLY A 56 -11.99 -37.96 39.35
CA GLY A 56 -12.84 -37.47 40.44
C GLY A 56 -12.20 -36.31 41.21
N ASP A 57 -12.56 -36.16 42.49
CA ASP A 57 -12.13 -35.03 43.33
C ASP A 57 -10.63 -35.08 43.63
N ILE A 58 -9.97 -33.95 43.41
CA ILE A 58 -8.53 -33.79 43.60
C ILE A 58 -8.27 -33.09 44.94
N ALA A 59 -7.77 -33.85 45.90
CA ALA A 59 -7.30 -33.30 47.17
C ALA A 59 -6.06 -32.40 46.99
N MET A 60 -6.05 -31.27 47.70
CA MET A 60 -4.93 -30.33 47.80
C MET A 60 -4.27 -30.41 49.19
N PRO A 61 -2.93 -30.36 49.30
CA PRO A 61 -1.96 -30.27 48.22
C PRO A 61 -1.86 -31.53 47.34
N LEU A 62 -1.45 -31.32 46.09
CA LEU A 62 -1.35 -32.35 45.06
C LEU A 62 -0.24 -33.34 45.37
N LYS A 63 -0.63 -34.58 45.63
CA LYS A 63 0.33 -35.68 45.83
C LYS A 63 0.79 -36.24 44.49
N GLN A 64 2.03 -36.73 44.46
CA GLN A 64 2.62 -37.33 43.25
C GLN A 64 1.76 -38.45 42.64
N LYS A 65 1.01 -39.21 43.45
CA LYS A 65 0.09 -40.24 42.96
C LYS A 65 -1.02 -39.64 42.09
N GLN A 66 -1.66 -38.57 42.54
CA GLN A 66 -2.74 -37.89 41.81
C GLN A 66 -2.20 -37.28 40.51
N ILE A 67 -1.02 -36.64 40.57
CA ILE A 67 -0.39 -36.06 39.38
C ILE A 67 -0.06 -37.14 38.33
N LYS A 68 0.41 -38.32 38.78
CA LYS A 68 0.63 -39.47 37.88
C LYS A 68 -0.66 -40.03 37.27
N GLU A 69 -1.80 -39.88 37.93
CA GLU A 69 -3.10 -40.24 37.36
C GLU A 69 -3.55 -39.20 36.33
N MET A 70 -3.38 -37.90 36.61
CA MET A 70 -3.61 -36.83 35.64
C MET A 70 -2.77 -37.00 34.37
N LEU A 71 -1.49 -37.38 34.53
CA LEU A 71 -0.58 -37.63 33.40
C LEU A 71 -1.00 -38.80 32.49
N LYS A 72 -1.90 -39.69 32.94
CA LYS A 72 -2.41 -40.79 32.10
C LYS A 72 -3.53 -40.35 31.17
N ILE A 73 -4.22 -39.27 31.50
CA ILE A 73 -5.34 -38.71 30.74
C ILE A 73 -4.97 -37.40 30.04
N SER A 74 -3.80 -36.83 30.34
CA SER A 74 -3.28 -35.64 29.68
C SER A 74 -2.75 -35.94 28.28
N ASN A 75 -2.74 -34.92 27.43
CA ASN A 75 -2.12 -34.95 26.11
C ASN A 75 -0.87 -34.07 26.07
N GLU A 76 0.00 -34.26 25.08
CA GLU A 76 1.10 -33.33 24.85
C GLU A 76 0.56 -31.98 24.38
N ALA A 77 0.97 -30.90 25.05
CA ALA A 77 0.46 -29.57 24.73
C ALA A 77 1.10 -29.05 23.44
N LYS A 78 0.26 -28.48 22.57
CA LYS A 78 0.70 -27.90 21.29
C LYS A 78 0.96 -26.39 21.43
N PHE A 79 1.68 -25.79 20.50
CA PHE A 79 1.86 -24.33 20.43
C PHE A 79 1.38 -23.79 19.07
N GLY A 80 1.03 -22.50 19.03
CA GLY A 80 0.65 -21.81 17.81
C GLY A 80 1.88 -21.24 17.09
N LEU A 81 1.99 -21.47 15.78
CA LEU A 81 2.94 -20.78 14.90
C LEU A 81 2.13 -20.20 13.74
N ARG A 82 1.88 -18.89 13.76
CA ARG A 82 0.92 -18.22 12.85
C ARG A 82 -0.44 -18.94 12.91
N GLU A 83 -0.93 -19.46 11.79
CA GLU A 83 -2.21 -20.19 11.72
C GLU A 83 -2.10 -21.68 12.08
N GLN A 84 -0.90 -22.21 12.34
CA GLN A 84 -0.67 -23.64 12.57
C GLN A 84 -0.61 -23.97 14.06
N THR A 85 -1.17 -25.12 14.44
CA THR A 85 -1.02 -25.68 15.80
C THR A 85 -0.07 -26.88 15.75
N LEU A 86 1.16 -26.69 16.25
CA LEU A 86 2.27 -27.62 16.10
C LEU A 86 2.69 -28.27 17.42
N LEU A 87 3.29 -29.46 17.32
CA LEU A 87 3.88 -30.17 18.44
C LEU A 87 5.41 -30.18 18.25
N ASP A 88 6.11 -29.34 19.00
CA ASP A 88 7.57 -29.31 19.05
C ASP A 88 8.04 -29.20 20.52
N LYS A 89 8.69 -30.25 21.00
CA LYS A 89 9.19 -30.36 22.37
C LYS A 89 10.41 -29.50 22.65
N THR A 90 11.04 -28.92 21.64
CA THR A 90 12.13 -27.95 21.80
C THR A 90 11.61 -26.54 22.12
N ILE A 91 10.34 -26.27 21.78
CA ILE A 91 9.66 -24.99 22.00
C ILE A 91 8.72 -25.08 23.22
N ARG A 92 7.79 -26.05 23.21
CA ARG A 92 6.82 -26.27 24.28
C ARG A 92 6.88 -27.73 24.72
N ASN A 93 7.40 -27.95 25.93
CA ASN A 93 7.46 -29.27 26.52
C ASN A 93 6.60 -29.29 27.78
N THR A 94 5.32 -29.64 27.65
CA THR A 94 4.40 -29.78 28.78
C THR A 94 3.24 -30.70 28.43
N GLN A 95 2.48 -31.11 29.44
CA GLN A 95 1.26 -31.90 29.27
C GLN A 95 0.04 -31.04 29.60
N GLU A 96 -1.08 -31.25 28.90
CA GLU A 96 -2.31 -30.52 29.13
C GLU A 96 -3.54 -31.43 29.30
N ILE A 97 -4.49 -30.96 30.11
CA ILE A 97 -5.86 -31.47 30.20
C ILE A 97 -6.78 -30.30 29.81
N HIS A 98 -7.63 -30.50 28.82
CA HIS A 98 -8.53 -29.47 28.30
C HIS A 98 -9.64 -29.13 29.31
N ALA A 99 -10.14 -27.89 29.24
CA ALA A 99 -11.17 -27.38 30.16
C ALA A 99 -12.47 -28.21 30.21
N ASP A 100 -12.83 -28.89 29.12
CA ASP A 100 -14.02 -29.75 29.05
C ASP A 100 -13.98 -30.96 30.01
N GLN A 101 -12.79 -31.32 30.49
CA GLN A 101 -12.57 -32.39 31.46
C GLN A 101 -12.38 -31.90 32.89
N LEU A 102 -12.49 -30.59 33.12
CA LEU A 102 -12.18 -29.95 34.40
C LEU A 102 -13.43 -29.26 34.97
N ASP A 103 -13.74 -29.54 36.23
CA ASP A 103 -14.68 -28.76 37.02
C ASP A 103 -13.90 -28.08 38.16
N VAL A 104 -13.73 -26.77 38.04
CA VAL A 104 -12.98 -25.95 39.01
C VAL A 104 -13.94 -24.96 39.65
N GLN A 105 -14.06 -25.04 40.97
CA GLN A 105 -14.90 -24.12 41.73
C GLN A 105 -14.05 -23.35 42.74
N TYR A 106 -14.29 -22.05 42.79
CA TYR A 106 -13.70 -21.15 43.77
C TYR A 106 -14.78 -20.71 44.74
N ASP A 107 -14.36 -20.44 45.98
CA ASP A 107 -15.15 -19.62 46.88
C ASP A 107 -15.42 -18.24 46.22
N GLU A 108 -16.69 -17.88 46.07
CA GLU A 108 -17.12 -16.72 45.27
C GLU A 108 -16.50 -15.42 45.75
N GLU A 109 -16.50 -15.16 47.06
CA GLU A 109 -15.94 -13.95 47.66
C GLU A 109 -14.42 -13.86 47.42
N VAL A 110 -13.71 -14.99 47.55
CA VAL A 110 -12.26 -15.04 47.30
C VAL A 110 -11.94 -14.80 45.83
N LEU A 111 -12.72 -15.37 44.90
CA LEU A 111 -12.54 -15.16 43.47
C LEU A 111 -12.80 -13.70 43.09
N GLU A 112 -13.88 -13.11 43.60
CA GLU A 112 -14.23 -11.71 43.34
C GLU A 112 -13.12 -10.76 43.83
N GLN A 113 -12.69 -10.91 45.08
CA GLN A 113 -11.61 -10.08 45.64
C GLN A 113 -10.28 -10.25 44.88
N MET A 114 -9.99 -11.46 44.41
CA MET A 114 -8.81 -11.73 43.59
C MET A 114 -8.91 -11.02 42.23
N LEU A 115 -10.05 -11.10 41.55
CA LEU A 115 -10.27 -10.44 40.26
C LEU A 115 -10.26 -8.91 40.40
N LEU A 116 -10.84 -8.34 41.47
CA LEU A 116 -10.75 -6.91 41.77
C LEU A 116 -9.29 -6.48 41.95
N LYS A 117 -8.50 -7.25 42.70
CA LYS A 117 -7.07 -6.98 42.87
C LYS A 117 -6.31 -7.07 41.55
N ILE A 118 -6.62 -8.06 40.70
CA ILE A 118 -5.99 -8.20 39.37
C ILE A 118 -6.34 -6.99 38.52
N ARG A 119 -7.62 -6.59 38.46
CA ARG A 119 -8.09 -5.40 37.74
C ARG A 119 -7.32 -4.15 38.16
N ASP A 120 -7.23 -3.91 39.46
CA ASP A 120 -6.55 -2.73 39.99
C ASP A 120 -5.04 -2.77 39.72
N SER A 121 -4.41 -3.96 39.77
CA SER A 121 -2.97 -4.13 39.50
C SER A 121 -2.62 -3.97 38.02
N LEU A 122 -3.54 -4.37 37.12
CA LEU A 122 -3.43 -4.14 35.68
C LEU A 122 -3.84 -2.70 35.30
N ASN A 123 -4.28 -1.88 36.26
CA ASN A 123 -4.71 -0.50 36.04
C ASN A 123 -5.89 -0.37 35.07
N LEU A 124 -6.82 -1.32 35.14
CA LEU A 124 -8.07 -1.30 34.38
C LEU A 124 -9.10 -0.34 35.03
N PRO A 125 -10.11 0.15 34.29
CA PRO A 125 -11.12 1.05 34.82
C PRO A 125 -11.83 0.49 36.06
N LYS A 126 -12.09 1.32 37.07
CA LYS A 126 -12.70 0.86 38.35
C LYS A 126 -14.09 0.25 38.19
N HIS A 127 -14.84 0.63 37.16
CA HIS A 127 -16.15 0.06 36.85
C HIS A 127 -16.06 -1.23 36.02
N SER A 128 -14.89 -1.54 35.47
CA SER A 128 -14.71 -2.75 34.67
C SER A 128 -14.78 -4.02 35.54
N ARG A 129 -15.30 -5.09 34.94
CA ARG A 129 -15.41 -6.43 35.55
C ARG A 129 -14.68 -7.47 34.71
N LEU A 130 -13.75 -8.19 35.35
CA LEU A 130 -13.05 -9.33 34.77
C LEU A 130 -13.90 -10.60 34.88
N ILE A 131 -13.98 -11.35 33.79
CA ILE A 131 -14.65 -12.66 33.71
C ILE A 131 -13.58 -13.72 33.37
N PRO A 132 -13.33 -14.69 34.26
CA PRO A 132 -12.36 -15.76 34.00
C PRO A 132 -13.00 -16.90 33.19
N HIS A 133 -12.35 -17.29 32.10
CA HIS A 133 -12.71 -18.44 31.27
C HIS A 133 -11.63 -19.51 31.36
N LEU A 134 -11.95 -20.67 31.95
CA LEU A 134 -10.99 -21.77 32.09
C LEU A 134 -10.55 -22.27 30.71
N HIS A 135 -9.23 -22.35 30.48
CA HIS A 135 -8.67 -22.79 29.21
C HIS A 135 -8.13 -24.22 29.28
N ASN A 136 -7.19 -24.48 30.19
CA ASN A 136 -6.64 -25.83 30.42
C ASN A 136 -5.94 -25.95 31.79
N LEU A 137 -5.57 -27.19 32.12
CA LEU A 137 -4.63 -27.53 33.20
C LEU A 137 -3.33 -28.01 32.57
N LEU A 138 -2.20 -27.42 32.97
CA LEU A 138 -0.85 -27.75 32.51
C LEU A 138 -0.06 -28.48 33.59
N ILE A 139 0.69 -29.51 33.18
CA ILE A 139 1.57 -30.32 34.05
C ILE A 139 2.98 -30.33 33.47
N TYR A 140 3.90 -29.70 34.19
CA TYR A 140 5.33 -29.69 33.87
C TYR A 140 6.08 -30.63 34.81
N ARG A 141 6.88 -31.52 34.24
CA ARG A 141 7.80 -32.44 34.91
C ARG A 141 9.21 -31.86 34.96
N GLU A 142 10.11 -32.53 35.66
CA GLU A 142 11.54 -32.22 35.59
C GLU A 142 12.04 -32.16 34.14
N GLY A 143 12.75 -31.09 33.78
CA GLY A 143 13.25 -30.80 32.43
C GLY A 143 12.25 -30.12 31.49
N GLN A 144 11.00 -29.90 31.91
CA GLN A 144 9.95 -29.33 31.07
C GLN A 144 9.84 -27.80 31.23
N PHE A 145 9.52 -27.12 30.13
CA PHE A 145 9.52 -25.66 29.98
C PHE A 145 8.55 -25.22 28.87
N PHE A 146 8.39 -23.90 28.73
CA PHE A 146 7.79 -23.29 27.53
C PHE A 146 8.57 -22.03 27.18
N LYS A 147 9.18 -22.00 25.99
CA LYS A 147 9.97 -20.86 25.47
C LYS A 147 9.15 -19.56 25.33
N PRO A 148 9.80 -18.41 25.16
CA PRO A 148 9.13 -17.12 24.97
C PRO A 148 8.06 -17.18 23.87
N HIS A 149 6.85 -16.75 24.21
CA HIS A 149 5.68 -16.69 23.33
C HIS A 149 4.69 -15.63 23.82
N GLN A 150 3.71 -15.30 22.97
CA GLN A 150 2.60 -14.42 23.31
C GLN A 150 1.28 -15.20 23.18
N ASP A 151 0.30 -14.86 24.01
CA ASP A 151 -1.02 -15.50 23.94
C ASP A 151 -1.87 -14.88 22.83
N SER A 152 -2.62 -15.73 22.13
CA SER A 152 -3.68 -15.29 21.21
C SER A 152 -4.99 -15.04 21.95
N GLU A 153 -5.78 -14.10 21.44
CA GLU A 153 -7.15 -13.85 21.90
C GLU A 153 -8.05 -15.05 21.56
N LYS A 154 -8.56 -15.74 22.59
CA LYS A 154 -9.35 -16.98 22.44
C LYS A 154 -10.84 -16.82 22.74
N VAL A 155 -11.21 -15.72 23.40
CA VAL A 155 -12.60 -15.39 23.75
C VAL A 155 -12.86 -13.91 23.45
N PRO A 156 -14.11 -13.52 23.13
CA PRO A 156 -14.43 -12.12 22.89
C PRO A 156 -14.04 -11.24 24.08
N ARG A 157 -13.49 -10.06 23.79
CA ARG A 157 -13.06 -9.08 24.80
C ARG A 157 -12.00 -9.61 25.77
N MET A 158 -11.22 -10.63 25.37
CA MET A 158 -10.05 -11.10 26.13
C MET A 158 -9.02 -9.98 26.21
N ILE A 159 -8.52 -9.72 27.42
CA ILE A 159 -7.49 -8.71 27.66
C ILE A 159 -6.26 -9.28 28.36
N ALA A 160 -6.40 -10.35 29.14
CA ALA A 160 -5.34 -10.86 29.99
C ALA A 160 -5.39 -12.38 30.12
N THR A 161 -4.28 -12.97 30.54
CA THR A 161 -4.16 -14.37 30.95
C THR A 161 -3.98 -14.43 32.46
N MET A 162 -4.64 -15.39 33.12
CA MET A 162 -4.44 -15.69 34.54
C MET A 162 -3.96 -17.13 34.72
N VAL A 163 -2.83 -17.30 35.39
CA VAL A 163 -2.20 -18.59 35.70
C VAL A 163 -2.31 -18.87 37.20
N VAL A 164 -2.98 -19.96 37.55
CA VAL A 164 -3.23 -20.40 38.92
C VAL A 164 -2.40 -21.65 39.19
N VAL A 165 -1.25 -21.49 39.85
CA VAL A 165 -0.36 -22.60 40.22
C VAL A 165 -0.88 -23.31 41.46
N LEU A 166 -1.30 -24.56 41.27
CA LEU A 166 -1.84 -25.43 42.30
C LEU A 166 -0.72 -25.89 43.26
N PRO A 167 -1.04 -26.18 44.54
CA PRO A 167 -0.05 -26.55 45.53
C PRO A 167 0.52 -27.96 45.28
N SER A 168 1.61 -28.04 44.53
CA SER A 168 2.41 -29.25 44.31
C SER A 168 3.88 -28.99 44.64
N ALA A 169 4.57 -29.96 45.23
CA ALA A 169 6.01 -29.82 45.50
C ALA A 169 6.83 -29.78 44.19
N HIS A 170 7.50 -28.65 43.94
CA HIS A 170 8.39 -28.44 42.80
C HIS A 170 9.42 -27.31 43.03
N ILE A 171 10.49 -27.32 42.24
CA ILE A 171 11.57 -26.31 42.16
C ILE A 171 11.74 -25.89 40.69
N GLY A 172 12.06 -24.63 40.43
CA GLY A 172 12.06 -24.05 39.09
C GLY A 172 10.63 -23.80 38.56
N GLY A 173 10.47 -23.64 37.25
CA GLY A 173 9.15 -23.40 36.66
C GLY A 173 8.61 -21.99 36.85
N ALA A 174 9.48 -21.00 37.07
CA ALA A 174 9.04 -19.60 37.19
C ALA A 174 8.42 -19.12 35.88
N LEU A 175 7.39 -18.28 35.99
CA LEU A 175 6.79 -17.60 34.84
C LEU A 175 7.48 -16.24 34.70
N LEU A 176 8.11 -15.97 33.56
CA LEU A 176 8.72 -14.69 33.24
C LEU A 176 7.82 -13.95 32.24
N VAL A 177 7.41 -12.73 32.56
CA VAL A 177 6.55 -11.89 31.71
C VAL A 177 7.29 -10.62 31.34
N HIS A 178 7.25 -10.25 30.06
CA HIS A 178 7.93 -9.10 29.48
C HIS A 178 6.91 -8.08 28.98
N HIS A 179 7.28 -6.80 29.05
CA HIS A 179 6.54 -5.70 28.42
C HIS A 179 7.53 -4.58 28.08
N GLY A 180 7.90 -4.49 26.80
CA GLY A 180 9.02 -3.69 26.33
C GLY A 180 10.31 -4.03 27.08
N LYS A 181 10.98 -3.00 27.62
CA LYS A 181 12.24 -3.16 28.38
C LYS A 181 12.04 -3.69 29.82
N LEU A 182 10.81 -3.88 30.28
CA LEU A 182 10.49 -4.37 31.62
C LEU A 182 10.30 -5.89 31.62
N SER A 183 10.72 -6.56 32.69
CA SER A 183 10.44 -7.98 32.91
C SER A 183 10.07 -8.26 34.36
N ARG A 184 9.20 -9.26 34.55
CA ARG A 184 8.76 -9.70 35.88
C ARG A 184 8.77 -11.21 35.99
N GLU A 185 9.51 -11.70 36.99
CA GLU A 185 9.52 -13.11 37.35
C GLU A 185 8.47 -13.41 38.44
N PHE A 186 7.66 -14.44 38.21
CA PHE A 186 6.75 -15.04 39.17
C PHE A 186 7.26 -16.41 39.59
N THR A 187 7.93 -16.45 40.74
CA THR A 187 8.45 -17.70 41.30
C THR A 187 7.30 -18.59 41.77
N SER A 188 7.12 -19.73 41.09
CA SER A 188 6.00 -20.66 41.32
C SER A 188 6.31 -21.74 42.39
N GLU A 189 7.59 -21.89 42.79
CA GLU A 189 8.05 -22.93 43.72
C GLU A 189 7.19 -23.05 44.98
N ASN A 190 6.79 -24.28 45.33
CA ASN A 190 5.82 -24.51 46.39
C ASN A 190 6.20 -25.68 47.31
N LEU A 191 7.35 -25.53 47.98
CA LEU A 191 7.91 -26.53 48.89
C LEU A 191 7.04 -26.80 50.14
N ALA A 192 6.26 -25.80 50.56
CA ALA A 192 5.45 -25.86 51.77
C ALA A 192 4.01 -26.36 51.53
N GLU A 193 3.60 -26.58 50.28
CA GLU A 193 2.35 -27.23 49.87
C GLU A 193 1.05 -26.65 50.48
N LYS A 194 0.97 -25.34 50.74
CA LYS A 194 -0.19 -24.76 51.47
C LYS A 194 -1.03 -23.76 50.70
N ASN A 195 -0.42 -22.99 49.79
CA ASN A 195 -1.08 -21.88 49.12
C ASN A 195 -1.06 -22.07 47.60
N ILE A 196 -2.11 -21.62 46.94
CA ILE A 196 -2.16 -21.45 45.50
C ILE A 196 -1.52 -20.09 45.19
N LYS A 197 -0.68 -20.04 44.16
CA LYS A 197 -0.09 -18.80 43.65
C LYS A 197 -0.77 -18.42 42.35
N VAL A 198 -1.12 -17.16 42.20
CA VAL A 198 -1.81 -16.65 41.02
C VAL A 198 -0.98 -15.54 40.41
N ALA A 199 -0.75 -15.62 39.11
CA ALA A 199 -0.18 -14.55 38.30
C ALA A 199 -1.21 -14.18 37.22
N ALA A 200 -1.35 -12.91 36.91
CA ALA A 200 -2.11 -12.45 35.76
C ALA A 200 -1.32 -11.39 35.00
N PHE A 201 -1.47 -11.31 33.69
CA PHE A 201 -0.73 -10.40 32.82
C PHE A 201 -1.52 -10.15 31.54
N TYR A 202 -1.28 -9.03 30.86
CA TYR A 202 -1.92 -8.74 29.58
C TYR A 202 -1.61 -9.81 28.54
N ALA A 203 -2.59 -10.18 27.72
CA ALA A 203 -2.46 -11.29 26.78
C ALA A 203 -1.37 -11.05 25.72
N ASP A 204 -1.11 -9.78 25.41
CA ASP A 204 -0.07 -9.37 24.47
C ASP A 204 1.34 -9.34 25.05
N CYS A 205 1.52 -9.55 26.35
CA CYS A 205 2.86 -9.62 26.94
C CYS A 205 3.58 -10.92 26.52
N PRO A 206 4.79 -10.83 25.93
CA PRO A 206 5.64 -12.00 25.74
C PRO A 206 5.98 -12.62 27.09
N HIS A 207 5.91 -13.95 27.18
CA HIS A 207 6.18 -14.66 28.41
C HIS A 207 6.74 -16.06 28.18
N GLU A 208 7.43 -16.58 29.19
CA GLU A 208 7.98 -17.93 29.17
C GLU A 208 7.82 -18.62 30.52
N VAL A 209 7.83 -19.96 30.49
CA VAL A 209 7.90 -20.80 31.68
C VAL A 209 9.28 -21.43 31.72
N LEU A 210 10.11 -21.00 32.67
CA LEU A 210 11.44 -21.56 32.88
C LEU A 210 11.37 -23.05 33.23
N GLU A 211 12.50 -23.73 33.08
CA GLU A 211 12.57 -25.17 33.33
C GLU A 211 12.20 -25.53 34.77
N VAL A 212 11.35 -26.56 34.93
CA VAL A 212 11.14 -27.21 36.22
C VAL A 212 12.32 -28.11 36.49
N THR A 213 13.08 -27.83 37.55
CA THR A 213 14.31 -28.58 37.89
C THR A 213 14.06 -29.77 38.79
N LYS A 214 12.98 -29.76 39.59
CA LYS A 214 12.53 -30.91 40.40
C LYS A 214 11.02 -30.91 40.59
N GLY A 215 10.44 -32.10 40.66
CA GLY A 215 9.03 -32.30 41.02
C GLY A 215 8.06 -32.06 39.87
N TYR A 216 6.84 -31.61 40.19
CA TYR A 216 5.79 -31.35 39.20
C TYR A 216 5.14 -29.99 39.45
N ARG A 217 5.19 -29.09 38.47
CA ARG A 217 4.43 -27.84 38.49
C ARG A 217 3.09 -28.07 37.80
N VAL A 218 2.00 -27.87 38.54
CA VAL A 218 0.64 -28.02 38.02
C VAL A 218 -0.05 -26.66 38.06
N ALA A 219 -0.58 -26.20 36.93
CA ALA A 219 -1.20 -24.87 36.84
C ALA A 219 -2.48 -24.90 36.00
N LEU A 220 -3.51 -24.17 36.44
CA LEU A 220 -4.67 -23.86 35.60
C LEU A 220 -4.40 -22.55 34.86
N THR A 221 -4.81 -22.47 33.59
CA THR A 221 -4.76 -21.23 32.81
C THR A 221 -6.17 -20.76 32.49
N TYR A 222 -6.37 -19.44 32.57
CA TYR A 222 -7.64 -18.77 32.30
C TYR A 222 -7.41 -17.63 31.33
N ASN A 223 -8.31 -17.47 30.36
CA ASN A 223 -8.45 -16.24 29.60
C ASN A 223 -9.33 -15.28 30.40
N LEU A 224 -8.90 -14.05 30.62
CA LEU A 224 -9.67 -13.01 31.29
C LEU A 224 -10.27 -12.07 30.25
N SER A 225 -11.61 -11.96 30.25
CA SER A 225 -12.32 -11.01 29.40
C SER A 225 -12.96 -9.88 30.20
N LEU A 226 -13.18 -8.74 29.56
CA LEU A 226 -14.02 -7.68 30.11
C LEU A 226 -15.50 -7.97 29.86
N SER A 227 -16.34 -7.76 30.87
CA SER A 227 -17.79 -7.81 30.72
C SER A 227 -18.26 -6.85 29.60
N SER A 228 -19.23 -7.28 28.81
CA SER A 228 -20.00 -6.39 27.94
C SER A 228 -21.17 -5.87 28.77
N ASP A 229 -21.25 -4.57 29.03
CA ASP A 229 -22.23 -3.95 29.93
C ASP A 229 -23.68 -3.98 29.39
N GLN A 230 -24.25 -5.17 29.16
CA GLN A 230 -25.67 -5.37 28.84
C GLN A 230 -26.49 -5.91 30.02
N GLU A 231 -25.87 -6.28 31.16
CA GLU A 231 -26.59 -6.80 32.34
C GLU A 231 -26.64 -5.86 33.55
N THR A 232 -26.01 -4.68 33.45
CA THR A 232 -26.22 -3.62 34.44
C THR A 232 -26.48 -2.32 33.70
N GLU A 233 -27.70 -1.77 33.85
CA GLU A 233 -28.01 -0.35 33.63
C GLU A 233 -27.21 0.53 34.61
N ILE A 234 -25.88 0.43 34.57
CA ILE A 234 -25.01 1.47 35.11
C ILE A 234 -24.88 2.45 33.96
N ASP A 235 -25.72 3.47 34.05
CA ASP A 235 -25.67 4.76 33.39
C ASP A 235 -24.28 5.04 32.78
N THR A 236 -24.06 4.65 31.52
CA THR A 236 -22.88 5.04 30.73
C THR A 236 -22.82 6.56 30.49
N LYS A 237 -23.75 7.32 31.09
CA LYS A 237 -23.76 8.77 31.18
C LYS A 237 -23.26 9.31 32.53
N GLN A 238 -22.89 8.46 33.50
CA GLN A 238 -22.20 8.89 34.73
C GLN A 238 -20.69 8.62 34.66
N GLU A 239 -20.08 9.38 33.73
CA GLU A 239 -18.79 10.08 33.82
C GLU A 239 -17.46 9.29 33.85
N PRO A 240 -16.37 9.94 33.40
CA PRO A 240 -15.61 10.73 34.37
C PRO A 240 -15.54 12.22 33.99
N ASN A 241 -15.50 13.08 35.00
CA ASN A 241 -14.86 14.39 34.93
C ASN A 241 -13.55 14.21 34.16
N PHE A 242 -13.53 14.54 32.86
CA PHE A 242 -12.32 14.50 32.07
C PHE A 242 -11.31 15.31 32.87
N ILE A 243 -10.18 14.71 33.25
CA ILE A 243 -9.13 15.44 33.94
C ILE A 243 -8.69 16.50 32.94
N GLN A 244 -9.16 17.74 33.11
CA GLN A 244 -8.73 18.86 32.31
C GLN A 244 -7.25 19.07 32.59
N ASN A 245 -6.42 18.48 31.75
CA ASN A 245 -5.00 18.71 31.79
C ASN A 245 -4.73 19.96 30.94
N LEU A 246 -4.65 21.12 31.62
CA LEU A 246 -4.40 22.40 30.98
C LEU A 246 -3.07 22.40 30.19
N GLU A 247 -2.05 21.68 30.65
CA GLU A 247 -0.76 21.56 29.96
C GLU A 247 -0.89 20.75 28.66
N LEU A 248 -1.60 19.62 28.71
CA LEU A 248 -1.89 18.80 27.52
C LEU A 248 -2.73 19.59 26.51
N ASN A 249 -3.82 20.21 26.97
CA ASN A 249 -4.70 21.00 26.12
C ASN A 249 -3.96 22.17 25.47
N SER A 250 -3.07 22.84 26.21
CA SER A 250 -2.26 23.94 25.66
C SER A 250 -1.26 23.43 24.60
N SER A 251 -0.67 22.25 24.83
CA SER A 251 0.30 21.64 23.91
C SER A 251 -0.35 21.18 22.61
N ILE A 252 -1.50 20.49 22.69
CA ILE A 252 -2.28 20.06 21.52
C ILE A 252 -2.82 21.29 20.77
N LYS A 253 -3.34 22.29 21.47
CA LYS A 253 -3.79 23.53 20.81
C LYS A 253 -2.66 24.23 20.06
N SER A 254 -1.46 24.27 20.65
CA SER A 254 -0.29 24.87 20.00
C SER A 254 0.14 24.09 18.75
N TYR A 255 0.01 22.75 18.77
CA TYR A 255 0.27 21.89 17.62
C TYR A 255 -0.65 22.22 16.44
N PHE A 256 -1.97 22.32 16.66
CA PHE A 256 -2.93 22.66 15.59
C PHE A 256 -2.97 24.16 15.22
N SER A 257 -2.26 25.03 15.96
CA SER A 257 -2.22 26.49 15.65
C SER A 257 -1.14 26.87 14.64
N ILE A 258 -0.39 25.91 14.09
CA ILE A 258 0.71 26.17 13.15
C ILE A 258 0.11 26.57 11.79
N PRO A 259 0.57 27.67 11.17
CA PRO A 259 0.12 28.06 9.84
C PRO A 259 0.42 27.01 8.76
N LYS A 260 -0.53 26.80 7.83
CA LYS A 260 -0.45 25.83 6.72
C LYS A 260 0.80 25.95 5.85
N ASP A 261 1.39 27.14 5.74
CA ASP A 261 2.59 27.40 4.93
C ASP A 261 3.89 26.87 5.56
N GLN A 262 3.83 26.32 6.78
CA GLN A 262 4.99 25.83 7.53
C GLN A 262 5.00 24.31 7.74
N GLN A 263 3.96 23.57 7.33
CA GLN A 263 3.90 22.10 7.41
C GLN A 263 3.16 21.52 6.18
N GLU A 264 3.79 20.56 5.49
CA GLU A 264 3.23 19.91 4.29
C GLU A 264 2.07 18.93 4.57
N ASN A 265 1.72 18.69 5.85
CA ASN A 265 0.62 17.78 6.24
C ASN A 265 0.18 18.07 7.69
N ASP A 266 -0.79 18.96 7.84
CA ASP A 266 -1.11 19.74 9.05
C ASP A 266 -2.43 19.33 9.73
N HIS A 267 -3.07 18.25 9.28
CA HIS A 267 -4.42 17.93 9.74
C HIS A 267 -4.52 16.90 10.85
N MET A 268 -3.48 16.12 11.15
CA MET A 268 -3.57 15.03 12.12
C MET A 268 -2.44 15.01 13.13
N LEU A 269 -2.78 14.67 14.37
CA LEU A 269 -1.86 14.26 15.42
C LEU A 269 -2.03 12.75 15.67
N VAL A 270 -0.94 12.00 15.63
CA VAL A 270 -0.93 10.55 15.80
C VAL A 270 -0.16 10.18 17.06
N TYR A 271 -0.77 9.45 17.98
CA TYR A 271 -0.11 8.93 19.18
C TYR A 271 -0.05 7.39 19.15
N LEU A 272 1.14 6.82 19.04
CA LEU A 272 1.37 5.38 19.05
C LEU A 272 1.24 4.80 20.46
N LEU A 273 0.42 3.76 20.59
CA LEU A 273 0.13 3.04 21.82
C LEU A 273 1.23 2.01 22.14
N ASP A 274 1.45 1.76 23.44
CA ASP A 274 2.53 0.91 23.93
C ASP A 274 2.17 -0.59 23.85
N HIS A 275 0.90 -0.96 24.01
CA HIS A 275 0.46 -2.36 23.88
C HIS A 275 0.21 -2.76 22.42
N ALA A 276 0.28 -4.07 22.16
CA ALA A 276 -0.16 -4.62 20.89
C ALA A 276 -1.68 -4.85 20.88
N TYR A 277 -2.31 -4.52 19.75
CA TYR A 277 -3.74 -4.69 19.51
C TYR A 277 -3.98 -5.33 18.16
N THR A 278 -5.04 -6.13 18.09
CA THR A 278 -5.56 -6.70 16.85
C THR A 278 -6.77 -5.88 16.40
N GLU A 279 -7.28 -6.14 15.19
CA GLU A 279 -8.57 -5.59 14.74
C GLU A 279 -9.72 -5.91 15.71
N HIS A 280 -9.65 -7.04 16.40
CA HIS A 280 -10.67 -7.47 17.37
C HIS A 280 -10.57 -6.74 18.73
N SER A 281 -9.36 -6.45 19.20
CA SER A 281 -9.13 -5.80 20.50
C SER A 281 -8.91 -4.29 20.45
N LEU A 282 -8.72 -3.69 19.27
CA LEU A 282 -8.58 -2.24 19.14
C LEU A 282 -9.94 -1.54 19.33
N ARG A 283 -10.32 -1.31 20.58
CA ARG A 283 -11.53 -0.59 20.99
C ARG A 283 -11.23 0.29 22.19
N TRP A 284 -11.87 1.44 22.29
CA TRP A 284 -11.62 2.44 23.34
C TRP A 284 -11.79 1.86 24.75
N ASP A 285 -12.78 0.99 24.94
CA ASP A 285 -13.09 0.32 26.20
C ASP A 285 -12.24 -0.95 26.46
N LEU A 286 -11.37 -1.32 25.52
CA LEU A 286 -10.47 -2.48 25.61
C LEU A 286 -8.98 -2.08 25.66
N LEU A 287 -8.66 -0.78 25.64
CA LEU A 287 -7.29 -0.30 25.76
C LEU A 287 -6.68 -0.73 27.11
N LYS A 288 -5.40 -1.06 27.09
CA LYS A 288 -4.71 -1.76 28.18
C LYS A 288 -3.83 -0.79 28.96
N GLY A 289 -3.90 -0.89 30.29
CA GLY A 289 -3.01 -0.20 31.22
C GLY A 289 -2.84 1.29 30.92
N LYS A 290 -1.60 1.68 30.62
CA LYS A 290 -1.21 3.07 30.35
C LYS A 290 -1.88 3.64 29.09
N ASP A 291 -2.11 2.82 28.07
CA ASP A 291 -2.78 3.26 26.84
C ASP A 291 -4.19 3.75 27.12
N HIS A 292 -4.94 3.06 27.98
CA HIS A 292 -6.27 3.50 28.41
C HIS A 292 -6.22 4.87 29.12
N MET A 293 -5.21 5.11 29.96
CA MET A 293 -5.06 6.40 30.63
C MET A 293 -4.75 7.53 29.64
N ILE A 294 -3.86 7.28 28.69
CA ILE A 294 -3.52 8.23 27.63
C ILE A 294 -4.75 8.51 26.75
N ALA A 295 -5.46 7.46 26.34
CA ALA A 295 -6.69 7.57 25.56
C ALA A 295 -7.71 8.44 26.26
N HIS A 296 -7.95 8.21 27.56
CA HIS A 296 -8.88 9.01 28.32
C HIS A 296 -8.46 10.50 28.41
N ALA A 297 -7.16 10.77 28.56
CA ALA A 297 -6.64 12.14 28.56
C ALA A 297 -6.80 12.83 27.19
N LEU A 298 -6.49 12.11 26.11
CA LEU A 298 -6.63 12.61 24.73
C LEU A 298 -8.09 12.81 24.33
N LEU A 299 -9.01 11.93 24.73
CA LEU A 299 -10.46 12.11 24.55
C LEU A 299 -10.96 13.36 25.29
N GLY A 300 -10.48 13.60 26.52
CA GLY A 300 -10.79 14.82 27.27
C GLY A 300 -10.27 16.09 26.60
N ALA A 301 -9.06 16.04 26.05
CA ALA A 301 -8.49 17.12 25.26
C ALA A 301 -9.27 17.35 23.97
N ALA A 302 -9.64 16.28 23.26
CA ALA A 302 -10.42 16.33 22.02
C ALA A 302 -11.77 17.00 22.24
N ASN A 303 -12.50 16.62 23.30
CA ASN A 303 -13.75 17.28 23.68
C ASN A 303 -13.57 18.77 24.01
N THR A 304 -12.48 19.13 24.71
CA THR A 304 -12.20 20.53 25.08
C THR A 304 -11.82 21.40 23.88
N LEU A 305 -11.11 20.82 22.91
CA LEU A 305 -10.53 21.53 21.77
C LEU A 305 -11.33 21.34 20.47
N ASN A 306 -12.49 20.66 20.53
CA ASN A 306 -13.32 20.33 19.38
C ASN A 306 -12.55 19.54 18.29
N LEU A 307 -11.84 18.51 18.73
CA LEU A 307 -11.12 17.57 17.86
C LEU A 307 -11.95 16.28 17.69
N VAL A 308 -11.69 15.57 16.60
CA VAL A 308 -12.32 14.31 16.25
C VAL A 308 -11.33 13.16 16.51
N PRO A 309 -11.60 12.30 17.52
CA PRO A 309 -10.70 11.21 17.87
C PRO A 309 -11.05 9.90 17.13
N HIS A 310 -10.02 9.19 16.67
CA HIS A 310 -10.11 7.85 16.11
C HIS A 310 -9.02 6.94 16.69
N LEU A 311 -9.25 5.64 16.65
CA LEU A 311 -8.18 4.65 16.74
C LEU A 311 -7.82 4.16 15.33
N ALA A 312 -6.56 3.77 15.14
CA ALA A 312 -6.09 3.13 13.93
C ALA A 312 -5.03 2.07 14.27
N LEU A 313 -4.82 1.09 13.39
CA LEU A 313 -3.61 0.29 13.37
C LEU A 313 -2.56 1.04 12.53
N ALA A 314 -1.32 1.07 13.01
CA ALA A 314 -0.18 1.70 12.36
C ALA A 314 0.80 0.61 11.91
N GLU A 315 1.07 0.54 10.62
CA GLU A 315 2.17 -0.23 10.05
C GLU A 315 3.38 0.70 9.90
N ILE A 316 4.51 0.29 10.47
CA ILE A 316 5.76 1.06 10.44
C ILE A 316 6.79 0.22 9.70
N TYR A 317 7.27 0.74 8.58
CA TYR A 317 8.35 0.16 7.80
C TYR A 317 9.63 0.94 8.06
N GLN A 318 10.73 0.23 8.29
CA GLN A 318 12.06 0.83 8.43
C GLN A 318 13.07 0.05 7.61
N ALA A 319 13.85 0.75 6.79
CA ALA A 319 14.98 0.19 6.05
C ALA A 319 16.29 0.63 6.71
N TRP A 320 17.20 -0.30 6.97
CA TRP A 320 18.48 -0.03 7.64
C TRP A 320 19.67 -0.52 6.84
N GLU A 321 20.77 0.23 6.89
CA GLU A 321 22.10 -0.27 6.52
C GLU A 321 22.64 -1.15 7.66
N VAL A 322 23.28 -2.26 7.30
CA VAL A 322 23.82 -3.24 8.27
C VAL A 322 25.29 -3.56 8.02
N GLU A 323 26.08 -3.65 9.09
CA GLU A 323 27.41 -4.27 9.07
C GLU A 323 27.33 -5.73 9.55
N GLU A 324 28.06 -6.59 8.85
CA GLU A 324 28.36 -7.95 9.30
C GLU A 324 29.52 -7.91 10.31
N GLU A 325 29.27 -8.32 11.55
CA GLU A 325 30.33 -8.44 12.55
C GLU A 325 31.13 -9.73 12.29
N TYR A 326 32.25 -9.65 11.57
CA TYR A 326 33.14 -10.79 11.38
C TYR A 326 33.86 -11.13 12.70
N ASP A 327 33.33 -12.10 13.47
CA ASP A 327 34.05 -12.66 14.60
C ASP A 327 35.25 -13.49 14.10
N TYR A 328 36.43 -12.86 14.12
CA TYR A 328 37.68 -13.45 13.62
C TYR A 328 38.19 -14.66 14.46
N ASP A 329 37.57 -14.96 15.62
CA ASP A 329 38.07 -15.98 16.55
C ASP A 329 37.47 -17.40 16.37
N ASN A 330 36.47 -17.59 15.51
CA ASN A 330 35.75 -18.88 15.40
C ASN A 330 36.04 -19.67 14.11
N TYR A 331 37.31 -19.82 13.75
CA TYR A 331 37.75 -20.54 12.54
C TYR A 331 37.78 -22.07 12.68
N LYS A 332 36.81 -22.72 13.36
CA LYS A 332 36.66 -24.18 13.33
C LYS A 332 35.22 -24.66 13.57
N SER A 333 34.35 -24.54 12.58
CA SER A 333 33.37 -25.59 12.28
C SER A 333 32.82 -25.42 10.87
N ASN A 334 32.72 -26.53 10.14
CA ASN A 334 32.34 -26.60 8.73
C ASN A 334 30.84 -26.38 8.51
N ASN A 335 30.53 -25.79 7.35
CA ASN A 335 29.28 -25.91 6.58
C ASN A 335 27.96 -25.57 7.31
N SER A 336 27.62 -24.28 7.30
CA SER A 336 26.23 -23.83 7.22
C SER A 336 26.18 -22.64 6.28
N ASP A 337 25.33 -22.73 5.25
CA ASP A 337 24.78 -21.58 4.55
C ASP A 337 24.02 -20.72 5.58
N GLY A 338 24.21 -19.40 5.54
CA GLY A 338 23.51 -18.41 6.37
C GLY A 338 24.27 -17.99 7.62
N SER A 339 24.76 -16.75 7.64
CA SER A 339 25.00 -16.01 8.89
C SER A 339 23.66 -15.90 9.64
N ASP A 340 23.66 -16.16 10.94
CA ASP A 340 22.46 -16.02 11.77
C ASP A 340 22.17 -14.51 11.89
N ILE A 341 20.91 -14.09 11.66
CA ILE A 341 20.52 -12.67 11.65
C ILE A 341 20.79 -11.98 13.00
N SER A 342 20.98 -12.75 14.08
CA SER A 342 21.42 -12.23 15.37
C SER A 342 22.76 -11.47 15.32
N ASP A 343 23.55 -11.68 14.28
CA ASP A 343 24.90 -11.12 14.12
C ASP A 343 24.91 -9.85 13.23
N LEU A 344 23.75 -9.44 12.70
CA LEU A 344 23.60 -8.23 11.90
C LEU A 344 23.25 -7.04 12.80
N LYS A 345 24.04 -5.97 12.73
CA LYS A 345 23.80 -4.74 13.50
C LYS A 345 23.30 -3.63 12.58
N PRO A 346 22.07 -3.13 12.75
CA PRO A 346 21.62 -1.90 12.09
C PRO A 346 22.51 -0.72 12.49
N ILE A 347 22.91 0.09 11.51
CA ILE A 347 23.83 1.23 11.72
C ILE A 347 23.09 2.53 11.49
N GLU A 348 22.58 2.71 10.27
CA GLU A 348 21.96 3.93 9.81
C GLU A 348 20.61 3.59 9.19
N MET A 349 19.57 4.32 9.59
CA MET A 349 18.24 4.20 9.02
C MET A 349 18.23 4.92 7.68
N ILE A 350 17.89 4.17 6.62
CA ILE A 350 17.85 4.65 5.24
C ILE A 350 16.51 5.32 4.98
N ASP A 351 15.43 4.68 5.44
CA ASP A 351 14.06 5.13 5.19
C ASP A 351 13.12 4.66 6.31
N GLU A 352 12.08 5.45 6.56
CA GLU A 352 11.00 5.11 7.49
C GLU A 352 9.66 5.58 6.91
N GLN A 353 8.68 4.68 6.89
CA GLN A 353 7.32 4.98 6.47
C GLN A 353 6.33 4.53 7.54
N LEU A 354 5.38 5.40 7.90
CA LEU A 354 4.25 5.06 8.77
C LEU A 354 2.95 5.17 7.99
N THR A 355 2.17 4.10 7.97
CA THR A 355 0.85 4.06 7.33
C THR A 355 -0.20 3.64 8.35
N LEU A 356 -1.29 4.39 8.41
CA LEU A 356 -2.46 4.09 9.22
C LEU A 356 -3.50 3.30 8.43
N GLU A 357 -4.07 2.28 9.05
CA GLU A 357 -5.14 1.43 8.54
C GLU A 357 -6.09 1.01 9.66
N TYR A 358 -7.19 0.31 9.32
CA TYR A 358 -8.20 -0.17 10.28
C TYR A 358 -8.66 0.89 11.29
N TRP A 359 -9.56 1.76 10.85
CA TRP A 359 -9.99 2.92 11.62
C TRP A 359 -11.20 2.60 12.50
N VAL A 360 -11.23 3.10 13.73
CA VAL A 360 -12.35 2.97 14.67
C VAL A 360 -12.73 4.33 15.22
N ASP A 361 -14.00 4.70 15.10
CA ASP A 361 -14.53 5.96 15.62
C ASP A 361 -14.63 5.99 17.16
N ASP A 362 -14.99 7.14 17.72
CA ASP A 362 -15.20 7.36 19.15
C ASP A 362 -16.37 6.54 19.74
N THR A 363 -17.17 5.90 18.90
CA THR A 363 -18.28 5.00 19.27
C THR A 363 -17.96 3.52 19.12
N ASN A 364 -16.68 3.16 18.92
CA ASN A 364 -16.20 1.78 18.71
C ASN A 364 -16.67 1.13 17.38
N LYS A 365 -17.12 1.91 16.40
CA LYS A 365 -17.46 1.40 15.07
C LYS A 365 -16.30 1.53 14.11
N VAL A 366 -16.14 0.53 13.25
CA VAL A 366 -15.13 0.54 12.20
C VAL A 366 -15.53 1.58 11.14
N ALA A 367 -14.65 2.54 10.89
CA ALA A 367 -14.81 3.54 9.85
C ALA A 367 -14.23 3.01 8.53
N ASN A 368 -14.92 3.28 7.42
CA ASN A 368 -14.49 2.87 6.09
C ASN A 368 -13.53 3.91 5.50
N TYR A 369 -12.33 4.01 6.07
CA TYR A 369 -11.28 4.91 5.64
C TYR A 369 -10.15 4.13 4.97
N ALA A 370 -9.56 4.74 3.94
CA ALA A 370 -8.41 4.23 3.21
C ALA A 370 -7.14 4.22 4.08
N LYS A 371 -6.09 3.57 3.55
CA LYS A 371 -4.75 3.69 4.13
C LYS A 371 -4.27 5.13 4.02
N CYS A 372 -3.63 5.64 5.07
CA CYS A 372 -3.12 7.00 5.11
C CYS A 372 -1.66 7.00 5.52
N ASP A 373 -0.78 7.56 4.70
CA ASP A 373 0.60 7.81 5.08
C ASP A 373 0.67 8.98 6.07
N VAL A 374 1.61 8.89 7.00
CA VAL A 374 1.78 9.83 8.10
C VAL A 374 3.25 10.23 8.17
N ASN A 375 3.48 11.54 8.28
CA ASN A 375 4.81 12.09 8.41
C ASN A 375 5.31 11.99 9.86
N GLU A 376 6.62 11.82 10.04
CA GLU A 376 7.25 11.69 11.37
C GLU A 376 6.87 12.85 12.33
N GLU A 377 6.74 14.08 11.81
CA GLU A 377 6.36 15.26 12.60
C GLU A 377 4.95 15.18 13.22
N GLN A 378 4.08 14.31 12.69
CA GLN A 378 2.73 14.09 13.19
C GLN A 378 2.69 13.05 14.31
N VAL A 379 3.77 12.30 14.50
CA VAL A 379 3.79 11.12 15.36
C VAL A 379 4.33 11.44 16.75
N CYS A 380 3.66 10.91 17.75
CA CYS A 380 4.04 10.91 19.16
C CYS A 380 4.10 9.47 19.64
N SER A 381 5.11 9.12 20.44
CA SER A 381 5.18 7.83 21.11
C SER A 381 5.87 8.00 22.47
N SER A 382 5.58 7.12 23.43
CA SER A 382 6.36 7.05 24.67
C SER A 382 7.57 6.12 24.60
N ILE A 383 7.57 5.21 23.64
CA ILE A 383 8.61 4.20 23.44
C ILE A 383 8.86 4.03 21.94
N ASP A 384 10.09 3.64 21.62
CA ASP A 384 10.47 3.22 20.27
C ASP A 384 9.76 1.90 19.91
N SER A 385 9.52 1.69 18.62
CA SER A 385 9.11 0.37 18.12
C SER A 385 10.25 -0.62 18.32
N ASP A 386 9.92 -1.78 18.88
CA ASP A 386 10.91 -2.81 19.25
C ASP A 386 10.41 -4.23 18.89
N LYS A 387 11.08 -5.25 19.43
CA LYS A 387 10.76 -6.66 19.14
C LYS A 387 9.34 -7.06 19.51
N ASP A 388 8.71 -6.39 20.47
CA ASP A 388 7.34 -6.70 20.89
C ASP A 388 6.30 -6.23 19.84
N HIS A 389 6.72 -5.33 18.94
CA HIS A 389 5.89 -4.77 17.87
C HIS A 389 6.22 -5.38 16.49
N LEU A 390 7.30 -6.18 16.39
CA LEU A 390 7.84 -6.66 15.13
C LEU A 390 6.97 -7.76 14.52
N ILE A 391 6.54 -7.57 13.28
CA ILE A 391 5.77 -8.55 12.50
C ILE A 391 6.70 -9.40 11.63
N ASN A 392 7.59 -8.74 10.91
CA ASN A 392 8.46 -9.34 9.91
C ASN A 392 9.75 -8.55 9.78
N TYR A 393 10.79 -9.21 9.29
CA TYR A 393 12.02 -8.55 8.87
C TYR A 393 12.62 -9.33 7.70
N GLU A 394 13.36 -8.64 6.82
CA GLU A 394 13.96 -9.22 5.63
C GLU A 394 15.38 -8.69 5.46
N TYR A 395 16.34 -9.59 5.25
CA TYR A 395 17.74 -9.26 4.99
C TYR A 395 18.05 -9.43 3.51
N GLU A 396 18.53 -8.37 2.86
CA GLU A 396 19.06 -8.42 1.51
C GLU A 396 20.59 -8.26 1.53
N GLY A 397 21.30 -9.35 1.22
CA GLY A 397 22.76 -9.37 1.17
C GLY A 397 23.35 -8.79 -0.13
N TRP A 398 24.68 -8.63 -0.14
CA TRP A 398 25.55 -8.15 -1.24
C TRP A 398 24.89 -7.88 -2.61
N MET A 399 24.36 -6.67 -2.77
CA MET A 399 23.80 -6.13 -4.02
C MET A 399 24.88 -5.48 -4.94
N GLY A 400 26.10 -6.00 -4.94
CA GLY A 400 27.21 -5.48 -5.75
C GLY A 400 27.80 -4.18 -5.20
N ASN A 401 27.38 -3.01 -5.72
CA ASN A 401 27.88 -1.70 -5.29
C ASN A 401 27.05 -1.05 -4.16
N TYR A 402 25.92 -1.65 -3.79
CA TYR A 402 25.08 -1.23 -2.67
C TYR A 402 25.41 -2.08 -1.43
N GLY A 403 25.45 -1.46 -0.26
CA GLY A 403 25.61 -2.14 1.03
C GLY A 403 24.43 -3.09 1.30
N SER A 404 24.61 -4.02 2.23
CA SER A 404 23.53 -4.91 2.66
C SER A 404 22.46 -4.12 3.42
N THR A 405 21.19 -4.49 3.25
CA THR A 405 20.05 -3.84 3.91
C THR A 405 19.27 -4.81 4.78
N LEU A 406 18.66 -4.28 5.83
CA LEU A 406 17.77 -5.01 6.72
C LEU A 406 16.49 -4.21 6.92
N ASP A 407 15.39 -4.78 6.46
CA ASP A 407 14.08 -4.16 6.51
C ASP A 407 13.28 -4.74 7.67
N TYR A 408 12.57 -3.87 8.39
CA TYR A 408 11.70 -4.23 9.51
C TYR A 408 10.28 -3.72 9.27
N TRP A 409 9.29 -4.55 9.59
CA TRP A 409 7.88 -4.19 9.61
C TRP A 409 7.33 -4.36 11.02
N TYR A 410 6.91 -3.27 11.63
CA TYR A 410 6.28 -3.24 12.95
C TYR A 410 4.79 -2.93 12.83
N ARG A 411 4.00 -3.37 13.81
CA ARG A 411 2.60 -2.98 13.98
C ARG A 411 2.33 -2.45 15.36
N ARG A 412 1.71 -1.28 15.42
CA ARG A 412 1.24 -0.63 16.65
C ARG A 412 -0.22 -0.23 16.48
N ALA A 413 -0.89 0.10 17.57
CA ALA A 413 -2.12 0.86 17.50
C ALA A 413 -1.81 2.35 17.70
N ALA A 414 -2.71 3.21 17.23
CA ALA A 414 -2.58 4.64 17.33
C ALA A 414 -3.90 5.29 17.74
N ILE A 415 -3.81 6.40 18.47
CA ILE A 415 -4.88 7.38 18.60
C ILE A 415 -4.60 8.51 17.61
N VAL A 416 -5.59 8.85 16.80
CA VAL A 416 -5.48 9.89 15.78
C VAL A 416 -6.47 11.00 16.12
N LEU A 417 -6.00 12.25 16.12
CA LEU A 417 -6.81 13.44 16.38
C LEU A 417 -6.69 14.41 15.21
N TRP A 418 -7.80 15.01 14.80
CA TRP A 418 -7.80 16.18 13.90
C TRP A 418 -8.85 17.20 14.32
N GLU A 419 -8.77 18.44 13.84
CA GLU A 419 -9.78 19.46 14.16
C GLU A 419 -11.11 19.17 13.47
N HIS A 420 -12.24 19.37 14.16
CA HIS A 420 -13.56 19.21 13.50
C HIS A 420 -13.73 20.17 12.31
N SER A 421 -13.02 21.30 12.26
CA SER A 421 -13.00 22.21 11.10
C SER A 421 -12.40 21.59 9.84
N THR A 422 -11.57 20.55 9.96
CA THR A 422 -10.94 19.83 8.84
C THR A 422 -11.66 18.52 8.53
N GLU A 423 -12.85 18.27 9.10
CA GLU A 423 -13.57 17.02 8.88
C GLU A 423 -13.84 16.78 7.39
N ILE A 424 -14.24 17.80 6.62
CA ILE A 424 -14.48 17.63 5.17
C ILE A 424 -13.19 17.29 4.42
N SER A 425 -12.08 17.99 4.68
CA SER A 425 -10.79 17.66 4.02
C SER A 425 -10.33 16.26 4.37
N MET A 426 -10.47 15.85 5.64
CA MET A 426 -10.14 14.49 6.09
C MET A 426 -11.03 13.43 5.43
N GLN A 427 -12.32 13.70 5.21
CA GLN A 427 -13.21 12.80 4.46
C GLN A 427 -12.80 12.67 2.99
N PHE A 428 -12.28 13.73 2.35
CA PHE A 428 -11.73 13.64 1.00
C PHE A 428 -10.39 12.89 0.97
N ASN A 429 -9.53 13.11 1.97
CA ASN A 429 -8.26 12.40 2.11
C ASN A 429 -8.46 10.89 2.34
N LEU A 430 -9.31 10.54 3.30
CA LEU A 430 -9.48 9.16 3.78
C LEU A 430 -10.60 8.38 3.08
N ASN A 431 -11.59 9.05 2.48
CA ASN A 431 -12.75 8.40 1.85
C ASN A 431 -13.20 9.11 0.56
N TYR A 432 -12.24 9.37 -0.32
CA TYR A 432 -12.41 10.18 -1.52
C TYR A 432 -13.65 9.83 -2.35
N ALA A 433 -13.83 8.54 -2.68
CA ALA A 433 -14.91 8.09 -3.56
C ALA A 433 -16.30 8.36 -2.97
N GLU A 434 -16.50 8.09 -1.67
CA GLU A 434 -17.78 8.34 -1.01
C GLU A 434 -18.02 9.85 -0.83
N SER A 435 -16.98 10.61 -0.51
CA SER A 435 -17.02 12.07 -0.34
C SER A 435 -17.37 12.78 -1.65
N LEU A 436 -16.74 12.39 -2.76
CA LEU A 436 -17.06 12.91 -4.09
C LEU A 436 -18.49 12.52 -4.51
N ALA A 437 -18.92 11.28 -4.24
CA ALA A 437 -20.30 10.86 -4.52
C ALA A 437 -21.34 11.67 -3.72
N LYS A 438 -21.07 11.99 -2.44
CA LYS A 438 -21.92 12.88 -1.63
C LYS A 438 -21.97 14.29 -2.21
N LEU A 439 -20.83 14.83 -2.64
CA LEU A 439 -20.75 16.14 -3.29
C LEU A 439 -21.59 16.17 -4.58
N LEU A 440 -21.47 15.15 -5.44
CA LEU A 440 -22.27 15.03 -6.67
C LEU A 440 -23.77 14.83 -6.39
N ALA A 441 -24.13 14.14 -5.31
CA ALA A 441 -25.52 14.03 -4.90
C ALA A 441 -26.10 15.40 -4.51
N LEU A 442 -25.29 16.30 -3.91
CA LEU A 442 -25.72 17.67 -3.59
C LEU A 442 -25.96 18.50 -4.86
N THR A 443 -25.16 18.33 -5.91
CA THR A 443 -25.34 19.06 -7.18
C THR A 443 -26.55 18.57 -7.99
N SER A 444 -27.12 17.41 -7.64
CA SER A 444 -28.31 16.86 -8.28
C SER A 444 -29.62 17.50 -7.81
N GLN A 445 -29.60 18.30 -6.74
CA GLN A 445 -30.79 18.93 -6.14
C GLN A 445 -30.68 20.45 -6.17
N LYS A 446 -31.76 21.16 -6.51
CA LYS A 446 -31.76 22.63 -6.46
C LYS A 446 -31.76 23.14 -5.01
N GLY A 447 -31.05 24.25 -4.77
CA GLY A 447 -31.06 24.95 -3.48
C GLY A 447 -29.90 24.62 -2.54
N HIS A 448 -28.95 23.78 -2.96
CA HIS A 448 -27.79 23.37 -2.15
C HIS A 448 -26.49 24.12 -2.49
N ALA A 449 -26.55 25.23 -3.23
CA ALA A 449 -25.36 25.96 -3.70
C ALA A 449 -24.40 26.36 -2.56
N SER A 450 -24.94 26.81 -1.42
CA SER A 450 -24.12 27.15 -0.24
C SER A 450 -23.45 25.93 0.39
N ALA A 451 -24.10 24.77 0.38
CA ALA A 451 -23.53 23.54 0.92
C ALA A 451 -22.42 23.01 0.01
N VAL A 452 -22.65 23.01 -1.31
CA VAL A 452 -21.62 22.65 -2.32
C VAL A 452 -20.41 23.56 -2.18
N THR A 453 -20.62 24.87 -2.14
CA THR A 453 -19.55 25.86 -1.92
C THR A 453 -18.75 25.55 -0.65
N ASN A 454 -19.43 25.29 0.47
CA ASN A 454 -18.77 24.99 1.73
C ASN A 454 -17.93 23.70 1.65
N VAL A 455 -18.41 22.68 0.95
CA VAL A 455 -17.64 21.45 0.72
C VAL A 455 -16.39 21.74 -0.11
N LEU A 456 -16.53 22.51 -1.21
CA LEU A 456 -15.40 22.88 -2.06
C LEU A 456 -14.35 23.70 -1.31
N ASP A 457 -14.78 24.68 -0.52
CA ASP A 457 -13.89 25.55 0.24
C ASP A 457 -13.17 24.78 1.38
N GLN A 458 -13.78 23.73 1.94
CA GLN A 458 -13.19 22.94 3.03
C GLN A 458 -12.41 21.69 2.56
N ALA A 459 -12.70 21.13 1.38
CA ALA A 459 -12.01 19.95 0.87
C ALA A 459 -10.54 20.24 0.51
N ASP A 460 -10.23 21.50 0.19
CA ASP A 460 -8.88 21.99 -0.11
C ASP A 460 -8.18 21.15 -1.21
N ASP A 461 -6.86 20.97 -1.13
CA ASP A 461 -6.07 20.21 -2.11
C ASP A 461 -6.54 18.74 -2.27
N TYR A 462 -7.11 18.12 -1.23
CA TYR A 462 -7.58 16.73 -1.29
C TYR A 462 -8.78 16.55 -2.23
N LEU A 463 -9.49 17.63 -2.58
CA LEU A 463 -10.53 17.58 -3.61
C LEU A 463 -9.96 17.02 -4.94
N PHE A 464 -8.69 17.28 -5.22
CA PHE A 464 -8.02 16.93 -6.47
C PHE A 464 -7.13 15.68 -6.38
N SER A 465 -7.31 14.85 -5.35
CA SER A 465 -6.66 13.53 -5.18
C SER A 465 -7.19 12.44 -6.13
N CYS A 466 -7.69 12.83 -7.31
CA CYS A 466 -8.15 11.95 -8.37
C CYS A 466 -7.20 11.93 -9.57
N ASP A 467 -7.43 10.99 -10.49
CA ASP A 467 -6.75 11.01 -11.77
C ASP A 467 -7.22 12.20 -12.62
N LYS A 468 -6.30 13.14 -12.84
CA LYS A 468 -6.50 14.40 -13.60
C LYS A 468 -6.62 14.18 -15.11
N SER A 469 -6.34 12.97 -15.58
CA SER A 469 -6.46 12.55 -16.99
C SER A 469 -7.62 11.57 -17.22
N ASP A 470 -8.37 11.21 -16.19
CA ASP A 470 -9.51 10.29 -16.32
C ASP A 470 -10.78 11.02 -16.79
N GLU A 471 -11.48 10.41 -17.75
CA GLU A 471 -12.68 10.99 -18.35
C GLU A 471 -13.85 11.17 -17.37
N GLN A 472 -13.99 10.27 -16.41
CA GLN A 472 -15.14 10.27 -15.51
C GLN A 472 -14.97 11.32 -14.41
N HIS A 473 -13.76 11.48 -13.88
CA HIS A 473 -13.44 12.57 -12.96
C HIS A 473 -13.64 13.93 -13.62
N LEU A 474 -13.10 14.15 -14.83
CA LEU A 474 -13.30 15.44 -15.52
C LEU A 474 -14.79 15.75 -15.70
N LYS A 475 -15.62 14.77 -16.07
CA LYS A 475 -17.08 14.95 -16.19
C LYS A 475 -17.75 15.35 -14.89
N TRP A 476 -17.40 14.71 -13.77
CA TRP A 476 -17.93 15.07 -12.46
C TRP A 476 -17.58 16.51 -12.08
N PHE A 477 -16.35 16.93 -12.34
CA PHE A 477 -15.93 18.31 -12.06
C PHE A 477 -16.59 19.32 -13.00
N MET A 478 -16.83 18.98 -14.28
CA MET A 478 -17.64 19.81 -15.18
C MET A 478 -19.08 19.94 -14.68
N GLN A 479 -19.69 18.87 -14.14
CA GLN A 479 -21.04 18.92 -13.57
C GLN A 479 -21.10 19.81 -12.33
N ILE A 480 -20.09 19.74 -11.46
CA ILE A 480 -19.96 20.63 -10.29
C ILE A 480 -19.80 22.09 -10.77
N ALA A 481 -18.92 22.32 -11.75
CA ALA A 481 -18.68 23.63 -12.34
C ALA A 481 -19.94 24.23 -12.98
N VAL A 482 -20.77 23.44 -13.65
CA VAL A 482 -22.07 23.89 -14.17
C VAL A 482 -23.03 24.26 -13.03
N TYR A 483 -23.05 23.50 -11.94
CA TYR A 483 -23.98 23.70 -10.83
C TYR A 483 -23.70 24.97 -10.00
N ILE A 484 -22.43 25.34 -9.82
CA ILE A 484 -22.06 26.50 -8.98
C ILE A 484 -22.36 27.86 -9.62
N GLU A 485 -22.51 27.93 -10.95
CA GLU A 485 -22.79 29.16 -11.72
C GLU A 485 -21.83 30.34 -11.38
N ASP A 486 -20.56 30.04 -11.06
CA ASP A 486 -19.50 31.00 -10.74
C ASP A 486 -18.30 30.76 -11.65
N GLU A 487 -18.05 31.70 -12.57
CA GLU A 487 -17.01 31.55 -13.62
C GLU A 487 -15.61 31.35 -13.02
N VAL A 488 -15.27 32.07 -11.94
CA VAL A 488 -13.92 32.05 -11.35
C VAL A 488 -13.69 30.71 -10.65
N ARG A 489 -14.68 30.24 -9.90
CA ARG A 489 -14.59 28.94 -9.22
C ARG A 489 -14.65 27.77 -10.18
N ALA A 490 -15.50 27.84 -11.21
CA ALA A 490 -15.57 26.83 -12.26
C ALA A 490 -14.24 26.70 -12.98
N GLN A 491 -13.58 27.82 -13.27
CA GLN A 491 -12.23 27.81 -13.81
C GLN A 491 -11.23 27.16 -12.85
N SER A 492 -11.21 27.60 -11.59
CA SER A 492 -10.30 27.02 -10.59
C SER A 492 -10.46 25.51 -10.44
N LEU A 493 -11.68 24.96 -10.54
CA LEU A 493 -11.91 23.52 -10.46
C LEU A 493 -11.34 22.76 -11.67
N LEU A 494 -11.53 23.30 -12.87
CA LEU A 494 -11.16 22.63 -14.11
C LEU A 494 -9.67 22.82 -14.46
N ASP A 495 -9.02 23.84 -13.92
CA ASP A 495 -7.59 24.14 -14.08
C ASP A 495 -6.65 23.06 -13.51
N HIS A 496 -7.16 22.05 -12.80
CA HIS A 496 -6.36 20.90 -12.32
C HIS A 496 -6.32 19.73 -13.30
N PHE A 497 -7.16 19.73 -14.32
CA PHE A 497 -7.31 18.60 -15.24
C PHE A 497 -6.48 18.75 -16.51
N SER A 498 -6.24 17.63 -17.18
CA SER A 498 -5.60 17.57 -18.50
C SER A 498 -6.63 17.37 -19.60
N ILE A 499 -6.29 17.85 -20.80
CA ILE A 499 -7.05 17.60 -22.03
C ILE A 499 -7.22 16.11 -22.33
N ARG A 500 -6.34 15.23 -21.80
CA ARG A 500 -6.45 13.77 -21.95
C ARG A 500 -7.69 13.16 -21.34
N GLY A 501 -8.31 13.83 -20.35
CA GLY A 501 -9.61 13.41 -19.80
C GLY A 501 -10.79 13.68 -20.74
N LEU A 502 -10.58 14.30 -21.92
CA LEU A 502 -11.66 14.49 -22.88
C LEU A 502 -11.83 13.29 -23.80
N ASP A 503 -13.02 12.71 -23.74
CA ASP A 503 -13.47 11.68 -24.66
C ASP A 503 -14.84 12.04 -25.29
N ALA A 504 -15.35 11.17 -26.16
CA ALA A 504 -16.64 11.38 -26.81
C ALA A 504 -17.82 11.47 -25.83
N SER A 505 -17.69 10.94 -24.61
CA SER A 505 -18.73 10.98 -23.58
C SER A 505 -18.84 12.35 -22.90
N CYS A 506 -17.79 13.18 -22.94
CA CYS A 506 -17.75 14.53 -22.37
C CYS A 506 -18.54 15.58 -23.17
N ALA A 507 -19.03 15.24 -24.37
CA ALA A 507 -19.67 16.20 -25.28
C ALA A 507 -20.88 16.93 -24.66
N CYS A 508 -21.68 16.23 -23.85
CA CYS A 508 -22.85 16.83 -23.21
C CYS A 508 -22.46 17.81 -22.10
N GLU A 509 -21.50 17.46 -21.26
CA GLU A 509 -20.98 18.32 -20.20
C GLU A 509 -20.30 19.58 -20.75
N LEU A 510 -19.52 19.47 -21.83
CA LEU A 510 -18.93 20.62 -22.52
C LEU A 510 -20.01 21.59 -23.04
N LEU A 511 -21.11 21.05 -23.59
CA LEU A 511 -22.24 21.87 -24.05
C LEU A 511 -22.94 22.57 -22.88
N LEU A 512 -23.06 21.90 -21.73
CA LEU A 512 -23.64 22.51 -20.54
C LEU A 512 -22.77 23.65 -20.02
N LEU A 513 -21.44 23.50 -20.02
CA LEU A 513 -20.51 24.58 -19.68
C LEU A 513 -20.61 25.75 -20.65
N GLU A 514 -20.64 25.49 -21.97
CA GLU A 514 -20.82 26.53 -22.99
C GLU A 514 -22.10 27.34 -22.74
N LYS A 515 -23.20 26.66 -22.41
CA LYS A 515 -24.50 27.30 -22.12
C LYS A 515 -24.55 28.05 -20.80
N SER A 516 -23.78 27.61 -19.81
CA SER A 516 -23.82 28.20 -18.46
C SER A 516 -22.92 29.44 -18.35
N TYR A 517 -21.84 29.48 -19.12
CA TYR A 517 -20.85 30.55 -19.07
C TYR A 517 -20.78 31.32 -20.40
N SER A 518 -19.82 31.00 -21.26
CA SER A 518 -19.67 31.59 -22.58
C SER A 518 -18.66 30.80 -23.43
N ILE A 519 -18.59 31.11 -24.73
CA ILE A 519 -17.54 30.56 -25.61
C ILE A 519 -16.15 31.06 -25.17
N GLU A 520 -16.02 32.32 -24.73
CA GLU A 520 -14.75 32.87 -24.26
C GLU A 520 -14.25 32.15 -23.00
N PHE A 521 -15.16 31.76 -22.11
CA PHE A 521 -14.84 30.92 -20.96
C PHE A 521 -14.36 29.54 -21.40
N MET A 522 -15.06 28.90 -22.35
CA MET A 522 -14.66 27.60 -22.88
C MET A 522 -13.25 27.65 -23.47
N ASP A 523 -12.90 28.71 -24.21
CA ASP A 523 -11.54 28.88 -24.72
C ASP A 523 -10.49 28.95 -23.60
N LYS A 524 -10.79 29.62 -22.47
CA LYS A 524 -9.89 29.64 -21.29
C LYS A 524 -9.69 28.24 -20.73
N ILE A 525 -10.78 27.49 -20.51
CA ILE A 525 -10.71 26.13 -19.95
C ILE A 525 -9.96 25.19 -20.87
N ILE A 526 -10.28 25.16 -22.17
CA ILE A 526 -9.58 24.29 -23.12
C ILE A 526 -8.08 24.61 -23.16
N ASN A 527 -7.70 25.89 -23.16
CA ASN A 527 -6.28 26.26 -23.12
C ASN A 527 -5.59 25.84 -21.81
N SER A 528 -6.32 25.88 -20.68
CA SER A 528 -5.82 25.40 -19.38
C SER A 528 -5.59 23.88 -19.39
N LEU A 529 -6.59 23.11 -19.85
CA LEU A 529 -6.50 21.66 -20.03
C LEU A 529 -5.32 21.26 -20.93
N ILE A 530 -5.11 22.00 -22.02
CA ILE A 530 -3.97 21.82 -22.95
C ILE A 530 -2.64 22.10 -22.24
N LYS A 531 -2.56 23.18 -21.46
CA LYS A 531 -1.34 23.57 -20.74
C LYS A 531 -0.92 22.53 -19.71
N ASN A 532 -1.89 21.85 -19.10
CA ASN A 532 -1.66 20.79 -18.11
C ASN A 532 -1.30 19.44 -18.71
N ASP A 533 -1.32 19.29 -20.05
CA ASP A 533 -0.86 18.07 -20.67
C ASP A 533 0.66 17.93 -20.53
N THR A 534 1.10 17.12 -19.58
CA THR A 534 2.51 16.74 -19.48
C THR A 534 2.82 15.68 -20.55
N PRO A 535 3.74 15.92 -21.49
CA PRO A 535 4.14 14.90 -22.43
C PRO A 535 4.86 13.79 -21.66
N HIS A 536 4.26 12.60 -21.58
CA HIS A 536 5.01 11.46 -21.08
C HIS A 536 6.20 11.22 -22.00
N SER A 537 7.35 10.91 -21.40
CA SER A 537 8.53 10.35 -22.07
C SER A 537 8.22 8.92 -22.58
N SER A 538 7.14 8.72 -23.34
CA SER A 538 6.71 7.41 -23.84
C SER A 538 7.42 6.99 -25.14
N TYR A 539 8.56 7.59 -25.47
CA TYR A 539 9.36 7.22 -26.65
C TYR A 539 9.93 5.78 -26.59
N PHE A 540 9.78 5.07 -25.47
CA PHE A 540 10.45 3.79 -25.23
C PHE A 540 9.57 2.62 -24.80
N THR A 541 8.26 2.81 -24.61
CA THR A 541 7.36 1.69 -24.30
C THR A 541 6.47 1.39 -25.50
N ASN A 542 6.48 0.14 -25.96
CA ASN A 542 5.64 -0.35 -27.08
C ASN A 542 4.12 -0.36 -26.75
N ASP A 543 3.71 0.23 -25.63
CA ASP A 543 2.40 0.00 -24.99
C ASP A 543 1.54 1.27 -24.80
N CYS A 544 1.95 2.45 -25.26
CA CYS A 544 1.12 3.65 -25.08
C CYS A 544 0.36 4.01 -26.36
N GLU A 545 -0.83 3.44 -26.53
CA GLU A 545 -1.83 4.03 -27.41
C GLU A 545 -2.23 5.38 -26.81
N ASP A 546 -1.97 6.50 -27.51
CA ASP A 546 -2.57 7.77 -27.15
C ASP A 546 -4.07 7.69 -27.49
N LYS A 547 -4.85 7.13 -26.55
CA LYS A 547 -6.31 6.89 -26.64
C LYS A 547 -7.03 8.13 -27.18
N MET A 548 -6.58 9.32 -26.79
CA MET A 548 -7.17 10.61 -27.20
C MET A 548 -7.06 10.88 -28.71
N LEU A 549 -5.94 10.53 -29.35
CA LEU A 549 -5.74 10.73 -30.79
C LEU A 549 -6.58 9.76 -31.62
N CYS A 550 -6.61 8.48 -31.23
CA CYS A 550 -7.39 7.44 -31.91
C CYS A 550 -8.91 7.69 -31.83
N ASP A 551 -9.38 8.26 -30.72
CA ASP A 551 -10.81 8.53 -30.50
C ASP A 551 -11.27 9.93 -30.94
N SER A 552 -10.38 10.75 -31.52
CA SER A 552 -10.67 12.11 -31.99
C SER A 552 -11.91 12.19 -32.90
N ALA A 553 -12.08 11.23 -33.81
CA ALA A 553 -13.23 11.20 -34.72
C ALA A 553 -14.55 10.87 -33.98
N ALA A 554 -14.51 10.06 -32.92
CA ALA A 554 -15.66 9.80 -32.08
C ALA A 554 -16.03 11.06 -31.28
N PHE A 555 -15.04 11.73 -30.70
CA PHE A 555 -15.21 12.99 -29.98
C PHE A 555 -15.85 14.07 -30.85
N VAL A 556 -15.26 14.39 -32.01
CA VAL A 556 -15.77 15.45 -32.90
C VAL A 556 -17.22 15.16 -33.32
N ARG A 557 -17.56 13.92 -33.67
CA ARG A 557 -18.93 13.55 -34.03
C ARG A 557 -19.89 13.72 -32.85
N ALA A 558 -19.51 13.31 -31.64
CA ALA A 558 -20.33 13.47 -30.45
C ALA A 558 -20.53 14.95 -30.09
N ALA A 559 -19.46 15.75 -30.12
CA ALA A 559 -19.50 17.18 -29.84
C ALA A 559 -20.40 17.94 -30.83
N LEU A 560 -20.24 17.70 -32.13
CA LEU A 560 -21.09 18.32 -33.16
C LEU A 560 -22.55 17.87 -33.04
N LYS A 561 -22.80 16.58 -32.75
CA LYS A 561 -24.15 16.06 -32.55
C LYS A 561 -24.82 16.65 -31.30
N SER A 562 -24.06 16.95 -30.26
CA SER A 562 -24.57 17.62 -29.05
C SER A 562 -24.99 19.07 -29.33
N GLY A 563 -24.38 19.71 -30.34
CA GLY A 563 -24.57 21.11 -30.66
C GLY A 563 -23.50 22.04 -30.08
N LEU A 564 -22.36 21.50 -29.61
CA LEU A 564 -21.22 22.28 -29.13
C LEU A 564 -20.69 23.20 -30.24
N ALA A 565 -20.31 24.42 -29.88
CA ALA A 565 -19.80 25.40 -30.85
C ALA A 565 -18.62 24.84 -31.65
N LYS A 566 -18.69 24.98 -32.98
CA LYS A 566 -17.65 24.50 -33.90
C LYS A 566 -16.28 25.08 -33.60
N SER A 567 -16.20 26.31 -33.08
CA SER A 567 -14.94 26.95 -32.69
C SER A 567 -14.22 26.19 -31.57
N ILE A 568 -14.96 25.71 -30.57
CA ILE A 568 -14.42 24.92 -29.45
C ILE A 568 -13.90 23.57 -29.97
N VAL A 569 -14.72 22.88 -30.77
CA VAL A 569 -14.34 21.59 -31.39
C VAL A 569 -13.09 21.74 -32.25
N ARG A 570 -13.01 22.83 -33.02
CA ARG A 570 -11.86 23.16 -33.86
C ARG A 570 -10.59 23.39 -33.04
N ASN A 571 -10.68 24.08 -31.90
CA ASN A 571 -9.52 24.36 -31.03
C ASN A 571 -8.92 23.05 -30.47
N ILE A 572 -9.76 22.17 -29.94
CA ILE A 572 -9.34 20.85 -29.44
C ILE A 572 -8.70 20.01 -30.56
N LEU A 573 -9.33 20.00 -31.74
CA LEU A 573 -8.81 19.27 -32.89
C LEU A 573 -7.46 19.83 -33.37
N ASP A 574 -7.28 21.15 -33.40
CA ASP A 574 -6.00 21.75 -33.78
C ASP A 574 -4.88 21.36 -32.82
N TYR A 575 -5.16 21.31 -31.51
CA TYR A 575 -4.21 20.79 -30.52
C TYR A 575 -3.83 19.32 -30.79
N HIS A 576 -4.81 18.44 -31.03
CA HIS A 576 -4.54 17.03 -31.38
C HIS A 576 -3.66 16.91 -32.64
N ILE A 577 -3.94 17.73 -33.65
CA ILE A 577 -3.16 17.78 -34.89
C ILE A 577 -1.72 18.26 -34.62
N ASN A 578 -1.53 19.29 -33.79
CA ASN A 578 -0.20 19.77 -33.43
C ASN A 578 0.59 18.70 -32.67
N THR A 579 -0.02 18.04 -31.68
CA THR A 579 0.60 16.93 -30.93
C THR A 579 1.00 15.79 -31.85
N PHE A 580 0.12 15.38 -32.77
CA PHE A 580 0.42 14.36 -33.79
C PHE A 580 1.61 14.76 -34.68
N ILE A 581 1.65 16.00 -35.17
CA ILE A 581 2.73 16.52 -36.01
C ILE A 581 4.06 16.55 -35.23
N GLU A 582 4.06 17.05 -33.99
CA GLU A 582 5.24 17.09 -33.14
C GLU A 582 5.79 15.69 -32.85
N ASN A 583 4.91 14.74 -32.54
CA ASN A 583 5.25 13.34 -32.33
C ASN A 583 5.83 12.71 -33.61
N GLY A 584 5.26 13.05 -34.78
CA GLY A 584 5.77 12.64 -36.09
C GLY A 584 7.17 13.19 -36.38
N ILE A 585 7.41 14.47 -36.11
CA ILE A 585 8.73 15.11 -36.29
C ILE A 585 9.77 14.49 -35.34
N LYS A 586 9.45 14.31 -34.06
CA LYS A 586 10.36 13.67 -33.09
C LYS A 586 10.67 12.23 -33.49
N SER A 587 9.66 11.48 -33.98
CA SER A 587 9.82 10.13 -34.54
C SER A 587 10.62 10.09 -35.83
N SER A 588 10.67 11.17 -36.61
CA SER A 588 11.52 11.27 -37.79
C SER A 588 13.00 11.50 -37.43
N ASN A 589 13.26 12.12 -36.27
CA ASN A 589 14.60 12.41 -35.76
C ASN A 589 15.19 11.27 -34.90
N ILE A 590 14.34 10.48 -34.25
CA ILE A 590 14.68 9.33 -33.39
C ILE A 590 14.33 8.02 -34.11
N MET A 591 15.28 7.09 -34.08
CA MET A 591 15.22 5.75 -34.68
C MET A 591 13.91 5.00 -34.32
N SER A 592 12.90 5.02 -35.20
CA SER A 592 11.71 4.14 -35.10
C SER A 592 11.25 3.56 -36.45
N LEU A 593 12.08 3.70 -37.50
CA LEU A 593 11.75 3.36 -38.88
C LEU A 593 11.54 1.86 -39.18
N LEU A 594 11.69 0.96 -38.20
CA LEU A 594 11.74 -0.48 -38.46
C LEU A 594 10.78 -1.34 -37.59
N ASN A 595 9.99 -0.75 -36.69
CA ASN A 595 8.92 -1.50 -36.02
C ASN A 595 7.59 -1.36 -36.79
N LYS A 596 7.08 -2.48 -37.35
CA LYS A 596 5.80 -2.53 -38.09
C LYS A 596 4.62 -2.05 -37.24
N SER A 597 4.65 -2.25 -35.92
CA SER A 597 3.59 -1.79 -35.01
C SER A 597 3.45 -0.25 -34.99
N ASN A 598 4.58 0.48 -35.02
CA ASN A 598 4.60 1.94 -34.92
C ASN A 598 4.02 2.63 -36.16
N PHE A 599 4.24 2.06 -37.36
CA PHE A 599 3.62 2.56 -38.59
C PHE A 599 2.11 2.40 -38.57
N LYS A 600 1.63 1.24 -38.10
CA LYS A 600 0.21 0.96 -38.05
C LYS A 600 -0.51 1.89 -37.08
N HIS A 601 0.07 2.09 -35.91
CA HIS A 601 -0.46 3.01 -34.89
C HIS A 601 -0.59 4.44 -35.43
N ARG A 602 0.49 5.03 -35.96
CA ARG A 602 0.46 6.39 -36.56
C ARG A 602 -0.52 6.52 -37.71
N SER A 603 -0.69 5.45 -38.51
CA SER A 603 -1.67 5.45 -39.61
C SER A 603 -3.11 5.45 -39.09
N ASN A 604 -3.37 4.81 -37.95
CA ASN A 604 -4.67 4.87 -37.29
C ASN A 604 -4.95 6.27 -36.71
N GLU A 605 -3.97 6.90 -36.05
CA GLU A 605 -4.07 8.28 -35.56
C GLU A 605 -4.35 9.26 -36.71
N PHE A 606 -3.57 9.17 -37.79
CA PHE A 606 -3.79 9.96 -39.01
C PHE A 606 -5.20 9.77 -39.55
N THR A 607 -5.66 8.52 -39.63
CA THR A 607 -7.02 8.19 -40.10
C THR A 607 -8.09 8.85 -39.23
N ALA A 608 -7.94 8.79 -37.90
CA ALA A 608 -8.87 9.42 -36.96
C ALA A 608 -8.90 10.95 -37.11
N LEU A 609 -7.74 11.60 -37.26
CA LEU A 609 -7.66 13.06 -37.46
C LEU A 609 -8.27 13.49 -38.79
N ILE A 610 -8.08 12.73 -39.87
CA ILE A 610 -8.68 13.04 -41.18
C ILE A 610 -10.21 12.93 -41.13
N TRP A 611 -10.74 11.88 -40.50
CA TRP A 611 -12.19 11.76 -40.30
C TRP A 611 -12.75 12.84 -39.36
N SER A 612 -11.96 13.30 -38.40
CA SER A 612 -12.30 14.44 -37.55
C SER A 612 -12.42 15.74 -38.35
N CYS A 613 -11.43 16.04 -39.21
CA CYS A 613 -11.48 17.21 -40.09
C CYS A 613 -12.65 17.12 -41.07
N HIS A 614 -12.93 15.92 -41.59
CA HIS A 614 -14.09 15.66 -42.46
C HIS A 614 -15.42 15.96 -41.76
N ALA A 615 -15.60 15.44 -40.54
CA ALA A 615 -16.82 15.66 -39.76
C ALA A 615 -17.02 17.14 -39.39
N LEU A 616 -15.92 17.86 -39.11
CA LEU A 616 -15.96 19.30 -38.81
C LEU A 616 -16.21 20.16 -40.06
N GLY A 617 -15.76 19.69 -41.22
CA GLY A 617 -15.76 20.45 -42.48
C GLY A 617 -14.64 21.49 -42.56
N ASP A 618 -13.50 21.25 -41.90
CA ASP A 618 -12.39 22.22 -41.81
C ASP A 618 -11.26 21.88 -42.78
N LEU A 619 -11.16 22.66 -43.87
CA LEU A 619 -10.16 22.49 -44.92
C LEU A 619 -8.74 22.81 -44.46
N ASP A 620 -8.58 23.80 -43.58
CA ASP A 620 -7.26 24.22 -43.13
C ASP A 620 -6.60 23.14 -42.27
N LEU A 621 -7.37 22.57 -41.33
CA LEU A 621 -6.91 21.47 -40.48
C LEU A 621 -6.64 20.18 -41.29
N ALA A 622 -7.53 19.84 -42.23
CA ALA A 622 -7.31 18.71 -43.13
C ALA A 622 -6.01 18.88 -43.94
N THR A 623 -5.81 20.06 -44.51
CA THR A 623 -4.62 20.38 -45.30
C THR A 623 -3.35 20.32 -44.44
N LYS A 624 -3.40 20.80 -43.20
CA LYS A 624 -2.28 20.77 -42.24
C LYS A 624 -1.81 19.33 -41.93
N VAL A 625 -2.75 18.43 -41.64
CA VAL A 625 -2.45 17.00 -41.34
C VAL A 625 -1.91 16.28 -42.59
N ILE A 626 -2.51 16.54 -43.75
CA ILE A 626 -2.08 15.95 -45.03
C ILE A 626 -0.69 16.45 -45.42
N ALA A 627 -0.41 17.75 -45.30
CA ALA A 627 0.89 18.33 -45.63
C ALA A 627 2.01 17.66 -44.84
N HIS A 628 1.84 17.48 -43.53
CA HIS A 628 2.82 16.78 -42.69
C HIS A 628 3.11 15.36 -43.20
N THR A 629 2.08 14.61 -43.58
CA THR A 629 2.20 13.23 -44.08
C THR A 629 2.92 13.17 -45.42
N VAL A 630 2.63 14.13 -46.32
CA VAL A 630 3.27 14.25 -47.64
C VAL A 630 4.74 14.68 -47.51
N GLU A 631 5.06 15.56 -46.57
CA GLU A 631 6.43 16.05 -46.33
C GLU A 631 7.33 15.02 -45.63
N HIS A 632 6.75 14.05 -44.91
CA HIS A 632 7.48 13.04 -44.13
C HIS A 632 7.13 11.60 -44.56
N PRO A 633 7.30 11.23 -45.84
CA PRO A 633 6.85 9.94 -46.39
C PRO A 633 7.50 8.72 -45.73
N ASN A 634 8.65 8.88 -45.09
CA ASN A 634 9.37 7.81 -44.42
C ASN A 634 8.78 7.44 -43.04
N VAL A 635 7.89 8.26 -42.49
CA VAL A 635 7.29 8.06 -41.16
C VAL A 635 5.99 7.24 -41.23
N TYR A 636 5.42 7.09 -42.43
CA TYR A 636 4.15 6.40 -42.71
C TYR A 636 4.34 5.24 -43.70
N GLN A 637 3.58 4.18 -43.52
CA GLN A 637 3.55 3.10 -44.50
C GLN A 637 2.39 3.33 -45.47
N ALA A 638 2.69 3.60 -46.74
CA ALA A 638 1.69 3.92 -47.78
C ALA A 638 0.51 2.91 -47.81
N SER A 639 0.81 1.63 -47.61
CA SER A 639 -0.15 0.53 -47.61
C SER A 639 -1.21 0.63 -46.51
N ASP A 640 -0.88 1.24 -45.38
CA ASP A 640 -1.83 1.41 -44.27
C ASP A 640 -2.84 2.52 -44.55
N LEU A 641 -2.51 3.45 -45.46
CA LEU A 641 -3.35 4.58 -45.84
C LEU A 641 -4.28 4.28 -47.03
N VAL A 642 -4.04 3.20 -47.79
CA VAL A 642 -4.80 2.89 -49.02
C VAL A 642 -6.31 2.82 -48.77
N ALA A 643 -6.73 2.13 -47.72
CA ALA A 643 -8.15 1.97 -47.39
C ALA A 643 -8.83 3.34 -47.15
N LEU A 644 -8.20 4.19 -46.34
CA LEU A 644 -8.69 5.55 -46.05
C LEU A 644 -8.82 6.38 -47.32
N VAL A 645 -7.78 6.42 -48.16
CA VAL A 645 -7.78 7.29 -49.34
C VAL A 645 -8.82 6.81 -50.38
N LEU A 646 -9.00 5.50 -50.55
CA LEU A 646 -10.06 4.96 -51.42
C LEU A 646 -11.47 5.27 -50.90
N GLU A 647 -11.64 5.35 -49.58
CA GLU A 647 -12.91 5.76 -48.97
C GLU A 647 -13.16 7.25 -49.18
N LEU A 648 -12.17 8.12 -48.92
CA LEU A 648 -12.26 9.56 -49.14
C LEU A 648 -12.53 9.94 -50.60
N GLN A 649 -12.05 9.15 -51.57
CA GLN A 649 -12.33 9.39 -52.99
C GLN A 649 -13.80 9.19 -53.38
N LYS A 650 -14.58 8.45 -52.58
CA LYS A 650 -16.02 8.31 -52.81
C LYS A 650 -16.79 9.57 -52.41
N GLU A 651 -16.18 10.45 -51.62
CA GLU A 651 -16.76 11.69 -51.13
C GLU A 651 -16.45 12.84 -52.10
N THR A 652 -17.33 13.11 -53.06
CA THR A 652 -17.07 14.05 -54.19
C THR A 652 -17.64 15.46 -54.02
N ASP A 653 -18.51 15.70 -53.03
CA ASP A 653 -19.31 16.94 -52.92
C ASP A 653 -18.81 17.93 -51.83
N ASN A 654 -17.56 17.81 -51.39
CA ASN A 654 -16.99 18.61 -50.29
C ASN A 654 -15.78 19.46 -50.75
N ASP A 655 -15.65 20.68 -50.21
CA ASP A 655 -14.49 21.56 -50.37
C ASP A 655 -13.16 20.88 -49.97
N LEU A 656 -13.24 19.83 -49.13
CA LEU A 656 -12.13 18.96 -48.73
C LEU A 656 -11.56 18.08 -49.86
N SER A 657 -12.27 17.91 -50.99
CA SER A 657 -11.84 16.99 -52.06
C SER A 657 -10.49 17.36 -52.68
N ILE A 658 -10.12 18.65 -52.65
CA ILE A 658 -8.80 19.14 -53.12
C ILE A 658 -7.69 18.57 -52.23
N ALA A 659 -7.84 18.66 -50.91
CA ALA A 659 -6.86 18.14 -49.96
C ALA A 659 -6.75 16.61 -50.06
N TYR A 660 -7.89 15.91 -50.19
CA TYR A 660 -7.90 14.46 -50.37
C TYR A 660 -7.30 14.00 -51.70
N SER A 661 -7.43 14.80 -52.75
CA SER A 661 -6.79 14.52 -54.05
C SER A 661 -5.27 14.57 -53.96
N ALA A 662 -4.71 15.51 -53.17
CA ALA A 662 -3.28 15.57 -52.93
C ALA A 662 -2.77 14.33 -52.18
N LEU A 663 -3.50 13.90 -51.14
CA LEU A 663 -3.20 12.66 -50.40
C LEU A 663 -3.29 11.42 -51.32
N TYR A 664 -4.32 11.34 -52.17
CA TYR A 664 -4.49 10.25 -53.13
C TYR A 664 -3.34 10.16 -54.12
N ALA A 665 -2.95 11.30 -54.72
CA ALA A 665 -1.82 11.36 -55.62
C ALA A 665 -0.52 10.88 -54.95
N HIS A 666 -0.27 11.32 -53.71
CA HIS A 666 0.90 10.94 -52.94
C HIS A 666 0.94 9.43 -52.61
N VAL A 667 -0.14 8.88 -52.06
CA VAL A 667 -0.22 7.44 -51.73
C VAL A 667 -0.14 6.58 -52.98
N LYS A 668 -0.82 6.97 -54.06
CA LYS A 668 -0.73 6.29 -55.37
C LYS A 668 0.70 6.30 -55.90
N GLU A 669 1.39 7.42 -55.81
CA GLU A 669 2.80 7.53 -56.22
C GLU A 669 3.69 6.60 -55.38
N MET A 670 3.57 6.61 -54.05
CA MET A 670 4.36 5.75 -53.17
C MET A 670 4.13 4.25 -53.46
N ILE A 671 2.88 3.82 -53.61
CA ILE A 671 2.54 2.43 -53.95
C ILE A 671 3.07 2.06 -55.34
N THR A 672 2.97 2.96 -56.32
CA THR A 672 3.51 2.75 -57.66
C THR A 672 5.04 2.64 -57.64
N GLN A 673 5.71 3.49 -56.86
CA GLN A 673 7.18 3.47 -56.67
C GLN A 673 7.62 2.17 -56.00
N GLU A 674 6.93 1.73 -54.95
CA GLU A 674 7.21 0.47 -54.26
C GLU A 674 6.98 -0.73 -55.19
N PHE A 675 5.89 -0.73 -55.98
CA PHE A 675 5.62 -1.78 -56.96
C PHE A 675 6.71 -1.87 -58.04
N LYS A 676 7.22 -0.73 -58.51
CA LYS A 676 8.33 -0.66 -59.49
C LYS A 676 9.64 -1.27 -58.98
N GLN A 677 9.84 -1.38 -57.67
CA GLN A 677 11.02 -2.05 -57.10
C GLN A 677 11.01 -3.57 -57.39
N GLY A 678 9.83 -4.13 -57.69
CA GLY A 678 9.68 -5.53 -58.08
C GLY A 678 9.82 -6.52 -56.94
N LEU A 679 9.56 -7.80 -57.23
CA LEU A 679 9.76 -8.88 -56.27
C LEU A 679 11.26 -9.17 -56.12
N ARG A 680 11.75 -9.10 -54.88
CA ARG A 680 13.10 -9.50 -54.49
C ARG A 680 13.44 -10.91 -55.01
N SER A 681 14.71 -11.14 -55.38
CA SER A 681 15.19 -12.48 -55.76
C SER A 681 15.21 -13.46 -54.58
N LYS A 682 14.92 -14.75 -54.83
CA LYS A 682 15.03 -15.84 -53.82
C LYS A 682 16.44 -16.00 -53.22
N LYS A 683 17.46 -15.50 -53.93
CA LYS A 683 18.86 -15.59 -53.52
C LYS A 683 19.38 -14.31 -52.87
N ASP A 684 18.51 -13.32 -52.64
CA ASP A 684 18.90 -12.02 -52.10
C ASP A 684 18.49 -11.87 -50.62
N TYR A 685 19.47 -12.05 -49.75
CA TYR A 685 19.36 -11.89 -48.30
C TYR A 685 19.80 -10.49 -47.83
N SER A 686 19.92 -9.50 -48.73
CA SER A 686 20.31 -8.15 -48.33
C SER A 686 19.21 -7.49 -47.48
N ILE A 687 19.59 -6.90 -46.35
CA ILE A 687 18.69 -6.12 -45.51
C ILE A 687 19.01 -4.64 -45.74
N PHE A 688 18.00 -3.87 -46.14
CA PHE A 688 18.15 -2.44 -46.34
C PHE A 688 18.26 -1.73 -44.99
N ILE A 689 19.29 -0.87 -44.86
CA ILE A 689 19.51 -0.04 -43.69
C ILE A 689 19.57 1.42 -44.17
N PRO A 690 18.71 2.33 -43.65
CA PRO A 690 18.69 3.74 -44.04
C PRO A 690 20.03 4.45 -43.87
N SER A 691 20.32 5.42 -44.74
CA SER A 691 21.60 6.17 -44.76
C SER A 691 21.86 7.01 -43.50
N SER A 692 20.79 7.45 -42.82
CA SER A 692 20.85 8.16 -41.53
C SER A 692 21.43 7.29 -40.41
N ASP A 693 21.08 6.01 -40.40
CA ASP A 693 21.60 5.03 -39.43
C ASP A 693 23.04 4.66 -39.76
N LYS A 694 23.38 4.57 -41.06
CA LYS A 694 24.77 4.34 -41.49
C LYS A 694 25.73 5.37 -40.89
N GLN A 695 25.34 6.65 -40.75
CA GLN A 695 26.20 7.68 -40.15
C GLN A 695 26.33 7.60 -38.63
N LYS A 696 25.29 7.17 -37.91
CA LYS A 696 25.35 6.99 -36.44
C LYS A 696 26.22 5.79 -36.07
N PHE A 697 26.19 4.73 -36.89
CA PHE A 697 26.93 3.48 -36.65
C PHE A 697 28.28 3.41 -37.38
N SER A 698 28.58 4.31 -38.34
CA SER A 698 29.85 4.29 -39.09
C SER A 698 31.08 4.62 -38.26
N LYS A 699 30.92 5.17 -37.04
CA LYS A 699 32.05 5.53 -36.16
C LYS A 699 32.66 4.32 -35.44
N CYS A 700 31.99 3.18 -35.39
CA CYS A 700 32.48 1.96 -34.75
C CYS A 700 32.81 0.87 -35.79
N LYS A 701 34.05 0.38 -35.77
CA LYS A 701 34.52 -0.69 -36.66
C LYS A 701 33.69 -1.97 -36.54
N LEU A 702 33.17 -2.26 -35.35
CA LEU A 702 32.34 -3.42 -35.10
C LEU A 702 30.96 -3.30 -35.75
N SER A 703 30.37 -2.11 -35.66
CA SER A 703 29.08 -1.82 -36.29
C SER A 703 29.19 -1.86 -37.81
N GLN A 704 30.29 -1.40 -38.42
CA GLN A 704 30.53 -1.53 -39.86
C GLN A 704 30.48 -2.99 -40.34
N ILE A 705 31.13 -3.90 -39.62
CA ILE A 705 31.14 -5.33 -39.95
C ILE A 705 29.73 -5.94 -39.85
N ALA A 706 28.95 -5.56 -38.85
CA ALA A 706 27.55 -5.99 -38.72
C ALA A 706 26.67 -5.43 -39.86
N MET A 707 26.92 -4.20 -40.33
CA MET A 707 26.20 -3.59 -41.44
C MET A 707 26.55 -4.23 -42.79
N GLU A 708 27.83 -4.52 -43.03
CA GLU A 708 28.28 -5.24 -44.23
C GLU A 708 27.64 -6.63 -44.30
N PHE A 709 27.59 -7.34 -43.17
CA PHE A 709 26.85 -8.60 -43.07
C PHE A 709 25.38 -8.42 -43.44
N ALA A 710 24.68 -7.46 -42.83
CA ALA A 710 23.27 -7.22 -43.09
C ALA A 710 23.00 -6.91 -44.59
N GLN A 711 23.86 -6.11 -45.22
CA GLN A 711 23.72 -5.72 -46.62
C GLN A 711 24.14 -6.79 -47.63
N SER A 712 24.91 -7.79 -47.20
CA SER A 712 25.37 -8.86 -48.09
C SER A 712 24.18 -9.66 -48.67
N PRO A 713 24.05 -9.80 -50.00
CA PRO A 713 22.96 -10.58 -50.59
C PRO A 713 23.14 -12.09 -50.36
N THR A 714 24.36 -12.54 -50.05
CA THR A 714 24.72 -13.97 -50.01
C THR A 714 25.24 -14.46 -48.66
N GLU A 715 25.72 -13.57 -47.79
CA GLU A 715 26.13 -13.94 -46.43
C GLU A 715 24.89 -14.08 -45.54
N ILE A 716 24.53 -15.32 -45.21
CA ILE A 716 23.34 -15.67 -44.41
C ILE A 716 23.72 -15.83 -42.94
N GLN A 717 24.92 -16.31 -42.65
CA GLN A 717 25.44 -16.52 -41.31
C GLN A 717 26.84 -15.94 -41.17
N LYS A 718 27.11 -15.27 -40.06
CA LYS A 718 28.44 -14.78 -39.68
C LYS A 718 28.78 -15.24 -38.27
N VAL A 719 29.94 -15.88 -38.14
CA VAL A 719 30.49 -16.31 -36.85
C VAL A 719 31.68 -15.42 -36.51
N TRP A 720 31.65 -14.76 -35.37
CA TRP A 720 32.57 -13.68 -35.05
C TRP A 720 33.05 -13.72 -33.60
N GLY A 721 34.33 -14.00 -33.38
CA GLY A 721 34.95 -13.98 -32.05
C GLY A 721 35.35 -12.57 -31.64
N ILE A 722 34.63 -11.97 -30.69
CA ILE A 722 34.85 -10.61 -30.17
C ILE A 722 34.61 -10.56 -28.66
N ALA A 723 35.05 -9.52 -27.96
CA ALA A 723 34.94 -9.40 -26.50
C ALA A 723 33.48 -9.36 -26.01
N LYS A 724 33.24 -9.58 -24.70
CA LYS A 724 31.87 -9.63 -24.13
C LYS A 724 31.11 -8.33 -24.38
N ASP A 725 31.72 -7.20 -24.07
CA ASP A 725 31.09 -5.88 -24.18
C ASP A 725 30.83 -5.52 -25.65
N ASP A 726 31.75 -5.91 -26.54
CA ASP A 726 31.62 -5.78 -27.99
C ASP A 726 30.46 -6.62 -28.55
N ARG A 727 30.25 -7.86 -28.06
CA ARG A 727 29.09 -8.69 -28.44
C ARG A 727 27.78 -8.02 -28.03
N GLN A 728 27.70 -7.56 -26.78
CA GLN A 728 26.52 -6.89 -26.25
C GLN A 728 26.21 -5.60 -27.03
N LEU A 729 27.23 -4.85 -27.42
CA LEU A 729 27.07 -3.67 -28.28
C LEU A 729 26.44 -4.05 -29.63
N VAL A 730 26.94 -5.09 -30.30
CA VAL A 730 26.43 -5.54 -31.60
C VAL A 730 25.00 -6.08 -31.48
N GLU A 731 24.71 -6.88 -30.45
CA GLU A 731 23.37 -7.40 -30.15
C GLU A 731 22.37 -6.26 -29.86
N SER A 732 22.76 -5.27 -29.05
CA SER A 732 21.94 -4.09 -28.77
C SER A 732 21.68 -3.28 -30.04
N CYS A 733 22.68 -3.12 -30.91
CA CYS A 733 22.52 -2.44 -32.20
C CYS A 733 21.53 -3.17 -33.12
N ILE A 734 21.64 -4.49 -33.26
CA ILE A 734 20.74 -5.30 -34.11
C ILE A 734 19.31 -5.25 -33.57
N THR A 735 19.15 -5.39 -32.25
CA THR A 735 17.84 -5.31 -31.57
C THR A 735 17.21 -3.94 -31.78
N ARG A 736 17.99 -2.86 -31.61
CA ARG A 736 17.53 -1.48 -31.79
C ARG A 736 17.15 -1.16 -33.23
N LEU A 737 17.84 -1.77 -34.20
CA LEU A 737 17.52 -1.63 -35.61
C LEU A 737 16.30 -2.48 -36.01
N GLY A 738 15.84 -3.45 -35.21
CA GLY A 738 14.68 -4.28 -35.56
C GLY A 738 14.82 -5.05 -36.88
N ILE A 739 16.06 -5.32 -37.32
CA ILE A 739 16.34 -6.01 -38.58
C ILE A 739 16.22 -7.53 -38.42
N ALA A 740 15.92 -8.24 -39.51
CA ALA A 740 15.70 -9.69 -39.53
C ALA A 740 17.00 -10.52 -39.37
N VAL A 741 17.74 -10.28 -38.30
CA VAL A 741 18.99 -10.96 -37.91
C VAL A 741 18.86 -11.46 -36.48
N CYS A 742 19.04 -12.76 -36.28
CA CYS A 742 19.12 -13.39 -34.96
C CYS A 742 20.58 -13.46 -34.50
N CYS A 743 20.81 -13.20 -33.20
CA CYS A 743 22.12 -13.30 -32.57
C CYS A 743 22.14 -14.43 -31.55
N GLU A 744 23.18 -15.27 -31.59
CA GLU A 744 23.42 -16.34 -30.64
C GLU A 744 24.89 -16.32 -30.19
N VAL A 745 25.16 -16.52 -28.90
CA VAL A 745 26.54 -16.57 -28.38
C VAL A 745 26.98 -18.02 -28.16
N ILE A 746 27.93 -18.49 -28.97
CA ILE A 746 28.60 -19.78 -28.78
C ILE A 746 29.72 -19.63 -27.74
N LYS A 747 29.51 -20.23 -26.57
CA LYS A 747 30.45 -20.23 -25.44
C LYS A 747 31.56 -21.30 -25.59
N GLN A 748 32.23 -21.34 -26.74
CA GLN A 748 33.32 -22.28 -27.03
C GLN A 748 34.58 -21.56 -27.52
N GLY A 749 35.64 -21.56 -26.69
CA GLY A 749 36.90 -20.84 -26.91
C GLY A 749 36.87 -19.39 -26.41
N SER A 750 38.05 -18.79 -26.17
CA SER A 750 38.20 -17.39 -25.78
C SER A 750 38.86 -16.58 -26.90
N PRO A 751 38.27 -15.47 -27.38
CA PRO A 751 36.95 -14.94 -26.99
C PRO A 751 35.78 -15.80 -27.51
N HIS A 752 34.65 -15.81 -26.78
CA HIS A 752 33.40 -16.45 -27.26
C HIS A 752 32.94 -15.83 -28.59
N LYS A 753 32.19 -16.61 -29.38
CA LYS A 753 31.79 -16.23 -30.73
C LYS A 753 30.33 -15.77 -30.75
N LEU A 754 30.07 -14.63 -31.35
CA LEU A 754 28.72 -14.18 -31.74
C LEU A 754 28.38 -14.77 -33.11
N VAL A 755 27.24 -15.43 -33.21
CA VAL A 755 26.67 -15.96 -34.45
C VAL A 755 25.49 -15.10 -34.83
N MET A 756 25.61 -14.40 -35.95
CA MET A 756 24.54 -13.63 -36.55
C MET A 756 23.95 -14.42 -37.72
N THR A 757 22.65 -14.65 -37.71
CA THR A 757 21.94 -15.42 -38.75
C THR A 757 20.77 -14.63 -39.29
N LYS A 758 20.69 -14.44 -40.61
CA LYS A 758 19.54 -13.82 -41.26
C LYS A 758 18.36 -14.78 -41.32
N SER A 759 17.15 -14.27 -41.17
CA SER A 759 15.93 -15.08 -41.25
C SER A 759 15.73 -15.70 -42.63
N ASP A 760 15.44 -17.01 -42.67
CA ASP A 760 15.05 -17.72 -43.89
C ASP A 760 13.69 -17.21 -44.45
N ASN A 761 12.92 -16.47 -43.65
CA ASN A 761 11.63 -15.93 -44.05
C ASN A 761 11.73 -14.62 -44.87
N ILE A 762 12.92 -14.03 -45.06
CA ILE A 762 13.07 -12.73 -45.76
C ILE A 762 12.41 -12.72 -47.14
N TYR A 763 12.59 -13.78 -47.94
CA TYR A 763 11.93 -13.87 -49.25
C TYR A 763 10.42 -14.06 -49.13
N LYS A 764 9.96 -14.86 -48.15
CA LYS A 764 8.53 -15.10 -47.90
C LYS A 764 7.82 -13.79 -47.52
N GLU A 765 8.41 -13.00 -46.63
CA GLU A 765 7.89 -11.69 -46.23
C GLU A 765 7.92 -10.68 -47.38
N SER A 766 9.01 -10.63 -48.16
CA SER A 766 9.08 -9.78 -49.35
C SER A 766 8.05 -10.16 -50.40
N LYS A 767 7.76 -11.46 -50.58
CA LYS A 767 6.71 -11.93 -51.47
C LYS A 767 5.32 -11.50 -50.99
N GLN A 768 5.01 -11.70 -49.71
CA GLN A 768 3.75 -11.23 -49.13
C GLN A 768 3.57 -9.72 -49.29
N ARG A 769 4.64 -8.95 -49.09
CA ARG A 769 4.63 -7.49 -49.30
C ARG A 769 4.39 -7.13 -50.77
N PHE A 770 5.08 -7.78 -51.70
CA PHE A 770 4.89 -7.55 -53.13
C PHE A 770 3.48 -7.91 -53.58
N ASP A 771 2.92 -9.04 -53.15
CA ASP A 771 1.56 -9.47 -53.48
C ASP A 771 0.53 -8.44 -52.98
N LEU A 772 0.72 -7.90 -51.76
CA LEU A 772 -0.10 -6.81 -51.21
C LEU A 772 -0.01 -5.53 -52.04
N ILE A 773 1.21 -5.07 -52.33
CA ILE A 773 1.47 -3.85 -53.10
C ILE A 773 0.98 -3.98 -54.55
N SER A 774 1.12 -5.16 -55.15
CA SER A 774 0.55 -5.47 -56.47
C SER A 774 -0.96 -5.32 -56.47
N THR A 775 -1.64 -5.84 -55.44
CA THR A 775 -3.09 -5.70 -55.28
C THR A 775 -3.48 -4.23 -55.15
N TYR A 776 -2.79 -3.45 -54.33
CA TYR A 776 -3.07 -2.02 -54.16
C TYR A 776 -2.77 -1.19 -55.41
N ASN A 777 -1.68 -1.48 -56.11
CA ASN A 777 -1.36 -0.82 -57.37
C ASN A 777 -2.42 -1.10 -58.44
N GLN A 778 -3.00 -2.29 -58.47
CA GLN A 778 -4.14 -2.60 -59.34
C GLN A 778 -5.41 -1.83 -58.96
N LEU A 779 -5.65 -1.57 -57.67
CA LEU A 779 -6.80 -0.76 -57.23
C LEU A 779 -6.69 0.72 -57.62
N PHE A 780 -5.47 1.25 -57.77
CA PHE A 780 -5.22 2.63 -58.19
C PHE A 780 -5.18 2.84 -59.71
N GLN A 781 -5.15 1.75 -60.49
CA GLN A 781 -5.22 1.74 -61.95
C GLN A 781 -6.68 1.70 -62.40
#